data_AF-A0A502S051-F1
#
_entry.id   AF-A0A502S051-F1
#
_cell.length_a   1.000
_cell.length_b   1.000
_cell.length_c   1.000
_cell.angle_alpha   90.00
_cell.angle_beta   90.00
_cell.angle_gamma   90.00
#
_symmetry.space_group_name_H-M   'P 1'
#
loop_
_entity.id
_entity.type
_entity.pdbx_description
1 polymer ?
#
loop_
_entity_poly.entity_id
_entity_poly.type
_entity_poly.pdbx_seq_one_letter_code
_entity_poly.pdbx_strand_id
1 'polypeptide(L)'
;MAANRRNGVSEPRLASLLAASRGHPRTVLPTVASVLTTVAALYFGREVFLPIAVALLLTFAIAPVVSWLKRAGVPRIAAVITCVVGAFAALSLFSFIVATQVSDLAQNIPVYQINILTKVRALKENGLGGGIVSRLSGVIERVGQEIDRQEPQLPSAAQAPKRNPIPVEVVAHEKPLEVLQNLIGPLIGPLASAGLVIIVVIFMLMEREDLRDRFIRLVGYGDLHRTTQALQDAGKRVGQYLLMQLVVNTAYAVPITIGLWVLGIPNALLWGLLALALRFVPYIGPIVGALLPLFLALAVAPGWSLLLWTVALFIVVELITGNVIEPWLYGSHTGLSPLAIVVAAIFWTWLWGPIGLVLSTPLTVCLVVLGRHVPQFEFLDVLFGNEPVLEPHARLYQRLLAGDPDEATDHAEEMLEEKYLFQFYDQVAIPALLLGEQDRGRGVMDDEQRRQVADSAKTLVANLDDSAQQEAEEEEAEQVAEADEKATDKKAWEKVLEKKAADGKPSEEGDDEEEIDLPDGSGIAVLCTGGRGELDDAAAAMLAQVLEVQGASVSKASFADLEPSAIRRLDLKAANAILIGFLNRQSTQHARFMVRRLKRLEPKLRVGIVFWSEVGNGDGKAAAELASTLSADFVAFDMVGAVTGALSDKPAVPLKPTHRRRQPVHRKQLQAAAE
;
A
#
# COMPACT_ATOMS: atom_id res chain seq x y z
N MET A 1 -73.01 -30.97 27.96
CA MET A 1 -72.00 -31.98 28.35
C MET A 1 -70.66 -31.56 27.78
N ALA A 2 -69.64 -31.55 28.63
CA ALA A 2 -68.37 -30.85 28.48
C ALA A 2 -67.36 -31.53 27.55
N ALA A 3 -66.49 -30.73 26.90
CA ALA A 3 -65.06 -31.00 26.65
C ALA A 3 -64.45 -29.79 25.91
N ASN A 4 -63.81 -28.86 26.61
CA ASN A 4 -62.35 -28.77 26.77
C ASN A 4 -61.61 -28.22 25.52
N ARG A 5 -61.50 -26.88 25.42
CA ARG A 5 -60.52 -26.20 24.58
C ARG A 5 -59.39 -25.68 25.49
N ARG A 6 -58.24 -26.35 25.47
CA ARG A 6 -56.97 -25.83 26.01
C ARG A 6 -55.84 -26.11 25.01
N ASN A 7 -55.21 -25.01 24.61
CA ASN A 7 -53.77 -24.83 24.34
C ASN A 7 -53.08 -25.75 23.32
N GLY A 8 -52.99 -25.28 22.08
CA GLY A 8 -51.89 -25.58 21.17
C GLY A 8 -51.05 -24.32 20.97
N VAL A 9 -50.04 -24.13 21.83
CA VAL A 9 -48.96 -23.17 21.56
C VAL A 9 -48.15 -23.72 20.39
N SER A 10 -48.01 -22.93 19.34
CA SER A 10 -47.30 -23.30 18.13
C SER A 10 -45.78 -23.25 18.40
N GLU A 11 -45.15 -24.42 18.48
CA GLU A 11 -43.69 -24.61 18.51
C GLU A 11 -43.02 -24.77 17.12
N PRO A 12 -43.16 -23.86 16.12
CA PRO A 12 -42.21 -23.87 14.98
C PRO A 12 -41.25 -22.68 14.96
N ARG A 13 -41.37 -21.71 15.88
CA ARG A 13 -40.53 -20.49 15.87
C ARG A 13 -39.19 -20.61 16.62
N LEU A 14 -39.10 -21.45 17.65
CA LEU A 14 -37.84 -21.65 18.39
C LEU A 14 -36.83 -22.51 17.62
N ALA A 15 -37.29 -23.53 16.89
CA ALA A 15 -36.42 -24.36 16.07
C ALA A 15 -35.82 -23.61 14.86
N SER A 16 -36.58 -22.67 14.27
CA SER A 16 -36.10 -21.83 13.16
C SER A 16 -35.14 -20.72 13.63
N LEU A 17 -35.33 -20.18 14.84
CA LEU A 17 -34.40 -19.22 15.44
C LEU A 17 -33.07 -19.87 15.87
N LEU A 18 -33.09 -21.13 16.32
CA LEU A 18 -31.86 -21.87 16.65
C LEU A 18 -31.11 -22.36 15.39
N ALA A 19 -31.82 -22.63 14.29
CA ALA A 19 -31.21 -23.05 13.03
C ALA A 19 -30.42 -21.92 12.33
N ALA A 20 -30.79 -20.66 12.54
CA ALA A 20 -30.10 -19.50 11.97
C ALA A 20 -28.76 -19.15 12.66
N SER A 21 -28.44 -19.79 13.80
CA SER A 21 -27.20 -19.54 14.56
C SER A 21 -26.04 -20.51 14.26
N ARG A 22 -26.25 -21.51 13.38
CA ARG A 22 -25.16 -22.40 12.95
C ARG A 22 -24.42 -21.76 11.78
N GLY A 23 -23.64 -20.72 12.08
CA GLY A 23 -22.48 -20.39 11.27
C GLY A 23 -21.66 -21.68 11.17
N HIS A 24 -21.59 -22.27 9.98
CA HIS A 24 -20.73 -23.42 9.76
C HIS A 24 -19.32 -22.96 10.13
N PRO A 25 -18.64 -23.58 11.11
CA PRO A 25 -17.23 -23.30 11.30
C PRO A 25 -16.58 -23.58 9.95
N ARG A 26 -16.03 -22.53 9.31
CA ARG A 26 -15.20 -22.70 8.13
C ARG A 26 -14.06 -23.60 8.58
N THR A 27 -14.19 -24.90 8.32
CA THR A 27 -13.15 -25.85 8.66
C THR A 27 -11.93 -25.41 7.87
N VAL A 28 -10.89 -25.00 8.58
CA VAL A 28 -9.64 -24.51 7.99
C VAL A 28 -8.93 -25.65 7.23
N LEU A 29 -9.26 -26.90 7.58
CA LEU A 29 -8.67 -28.14 7.06
C LEU A 29 -8.82 -28.34 5.52
N PRO A 30 -10.01 -28.23 4.90
CA PRO A 30 -10.15 -28.34 3.44
C PRO A 30 -9.37 -27.25 2.68
N THR A 31 -9.27 -26.04 3.21
CA THR A 31 -8.51 -24.95 2.58
C THR A 31 -7.01 -25.21 2.65
N VAL A 32 -6.50 -25.68 3.78
CA VAL A 32 -5.08 -26.07 3.90
C VAL A 32 -4.76 -27.23 2.96
N ALA A 33 -5.65 -28.22 2.86
CA ALA A 33 -5.48 -29.36 1.96
C ALA A 33 -5.47 -28.92 0.48
N SER A 34 -6.34 -27.99 0.07
CA SER A 34 -6.37 -27.50 -1.32
C SER A 34 -5.13 -26.70 -1.67
N VAL A 35 -4.61 -25.86 -0.75
CA VAL A 35 -3.36 -25.13 -0.93
C VAL A 35 -2.18 -26.09 -1.08
N LEU A 36 -2.05 -27.08 -0.18
CA LEU A 36 -0.98 -28.08 -0.25
C LEU A 36 -1.02 -28.89 -1.55
N THR A 37 -2.23 -29.28 -2.00
CA THR A 37 -2.41 -30.00 -3.26
C THR A 37 -2.01 -29.14 -4.46
N THR A 38 -2.36 -27.85 -4.45
CA THR A 38 -1.98 -26.90 -5.51
C THR A 38 -0.47 -26.70 -5.57
N VAL A 39 0.18 -26.51 -4.41
CA VAL A 39 1.64 -26.37 -4.33
C VAL A 39 2.34 -27.64 -4.82
N ALA A 40 1.86 -28.82 -4.43
CA ALA A 40 2.40 -30.09 -4.92
C ALA A 40 2.25 -30.23 -6.44
N ALA A 41 1.09 -29.86 -7.00
CA ALA A 41 0.86 -29.88 -8.45
C ALA A 41 1.81 -28.93 -9.19
N LEU A 42 2.07 -27.73 -8.66
CA LEU A 42 3.03 -26.77 -9.24
C LEU A 42 4.48 -27.26 -9.16
N TYR A 43 4.84 -27.96 -8.07
CA TYR A 43 6.17 -28.53 -7.89
C TYR A 43 6.44 -29.69 -8.87
N PHE A 44 5.52 -30.66 -8.94
CA PHE A 44 5.66 -31.81 -9.85
C PHE A 44 5.46 -31.43 -11.33
N GLY A 45 4.60 -30.44 -11.61
CA GLY A 45 4.32 -29.95 -12.96
C GLY A 45 5.30 -28.89 -13.47
N ARG A 46 6.43 -28.64 -12.78
CA ARG A 46 7.37 -27.57 -13.10
C ARG A 46 7.84 -27.55 -14.56
N GLU A 47 8.01 -28.71 -15.20
CA GLU A 47 8.44 -28.81 -16.60
C GLU A 47 7.43 -28.21 -17.59
N VAL A 48 6.15 -28.18 -17.21
CA VAL A 48 5.07 -27.59 -18.00
C VAL A 48 4.77 -26.15 -17.55
N PHE A 49 4.69 -25.92 -16.24
CA PHE A 49 4.31 -24.62 -15.70
C PHE A 49 5.41 -23.56 -15.85
N LEU A 50 6.69 -23.92 -15.75
CA LEU A 50 7.78 -22.96 -15.82
C LEU A 50 7.86 -22.27 -17.21
N PRO A 51 7.85 -22.98 -18.36
CA PRO A 51 7.80 -22.32 -19.66
C PRO A 51 6.60 -21.40 -19.84
N ILE A 52 5.43 -21.80 -19.33
CA ILE A 52 4.20 -20.99 -19.40
C ILE A 52 4.33 -19.73 -18.54
N ALA A 53 4.85 -19.85 -17.32
CA ALA A 53 5.06 -18.72 -16.41
C ALA A 53 6.07 -17.72 -16.99
N VAL A 54 7.20 -18.20 -17.52
CA VAL A 54 8.19 -17.35 -18.21
C VAL A 54 7.54 -16.68 -19.42
N ALA A 55 6.80 -17.42 -20.23
CA ALA A 55 6.15 -16.86 -21.41
C ALA A 55 5.09 -15.80 -21.06
N LEU A 56 4.32 -16.01 -20.00
CA LEU A 56 3.33 -15.06 -19.50
C LEU A 56 4.00 -13.76 -19.03
N LEU A 57 5.10 -13.86 -18.29
CA LEU A 57 5.85 -12.69 -17.83
C LEU A 57 6.52 -11.94 -18.98
N LEU A 58 7.16 -12.65 -19.92
CA LEU A 58 7.71 -12.04 -21.14
C LEU A 58 6.62 -11.38 -21.97
N THR A 59 5.44 -11.99 -22.07
CA THR A 59 4.27 -11.40 -22.75
C THR A 59 3.88 -10.09 -22.10
N PHE A 60 3.84 -9.99 -20.77
CA PHE A 60 3.55 -8.73 -20.07
C PHE A 60 4.66 -7.69 -20.23
N ALA A 61 5.93 -8.09 -20.25
CA ALA A 61 7.06 -7.19 -20.50
C ALA A 61 7.05 -6.64 -21.94
N ILE A 62 6.71 -7.47 -22.92
CA ILE A 62 6.74 -7.12 -24.35
C ILE A 62 5.45 -6.43 -24.80
N ALA A 63 4.32 -6.68 -24.13
CA ALA A 63 3.01 -6.07 -24.43
C ALA A 63 3.03 -4.53 -24.59
N PRO A 64 3.64 -3.73 -23.69
CA PRO A 64 3.69 -2.28 -23.88
C PRO A 64 4.41 -1.90 -25.18
N VAL A 65 5.51 -2.58 -25.51
CA VAL A 65 6.27 -2.35 -26.76
C VAL A 65 5.42 -2.71 -27.97
N VAL A 66 4.74 -3.86 -27.97
CA VAL A 66 3.82 -4.26 -29.06
C VAL A 66 2.69 -3.24 -29.22
N SER A 67 2.14 -2.74 -28.12
CA SER A 67 1.08 -1.72 -28.16
C SER A 67 1.57 -0.41 -28.73
N TRP A 68 2.82 -0.02 -28.44
CA TRP A 68 3.45 1.17 -29.00
C TRP A 68 3.69 1.02 -30.51
N LEU A 69 4.20 -0.13 -30.98
CA LEU A 69 4.32 -0.41 -32.43
C LEU A 69 2.96 -0.39 -33.14
N LYS A 70 1.91 -0.93 -32.51
CA LYS A 70 0.55 -0.90 -33.06
C LYS A 70 0.02 0.52 -33.17
N ARG A 71 0.28 1.38 -32.17
CA ARG A 71 -0.04 2.82 -32.20
C ARG A 71 0.72 3.56 -33.31
N ALA A 72 1.94 3.13 -33.62
CA ALA A 72 2.73 3.64 -34.75
C ALA A 72 2.25 3.13 -36.13
N GLY A 73 1.17 2.34 -36.19
CA GLY A 73 0.54 1.88 -37.44
C GLY A 73 0.98 0.50 -37.93
N VAL A 74 1.82 -0.23 -37.19
CA VAL A 74 2.26 -1.59 -37.57
C VAL A 74 1.13 -2.60 -37.32
N PRO A 75 0.79 -3.48 -38.29
CA PRO A 75 -0.23 -4.50 -38.10
C PRO A 75 0.18 -5.50 -37.00
N ARG A 76 -0.79 -6.00 -36.23
CA ARG A 76 -0.57 -6.79 -34.99
C ARG A 76 0.46 -7.91 -35.16
N ILE A 77 0.33 -8.71 -36.22
CA ILE A 77 1.22 -9.87 -36.47
C ILE A 77 2.67 -9.40 -36.67
N ALA A 78 2.87 -8.36 -37.49
CA ALA A 78 4.20 -7.81 -37.71
C ALA A 78 4.78 -7.21 -36.43
N ALA A 79 3.98 -6.47 -35.65
CA ALA A 79 4.42 -5.90 -34.37
C ALA A 79 4.89 -6.99 -33.39
N VAL A 80 4.13 -8.09 -33.26
CA VAL A 80 4.51 -9.23 -32.40
C VAL A 80 5.78 -9.90 -32.89
N ILE A 81 5.87 -10.24 -34.18
CA ILE A 81 7.05 -10.88 -34.76
C ILE A 81 8.29 -10.00 -34.56
N THR A 82 8.20 -8.71 -34.88
CA THR A 82 9.31 -7.76 -34.70
C THR A 82 9.74 -7.66 -33.24
N CYS A 83 8.81 -7.61 -32.29
CA CYS A 83 9.16 -7.55 -30.86
C CYS A 83 9.83 -8.84 -30.38
N VAL A 84 9.32 -10.02 -30.76
CA VAL A 84 9.88 -11.31 -30.35
C VAL A 84 11.25 -11.53 -30.99
N VAL A 85 11.40 -11.24 -32.28
CA VAL A 85 12.69 -11.30 -32.98
C VAL A 85 13.67 -10.30 -32.38
N GLY A 86 13.24 -9.09 -32.06
CA GLY A 86 14.07 -8.07 -31.41
C GLY A 86 14.55 -8.48 -30.02
N ALA A 87 13.64 -9.02 -29.19
CA ALA A 87 13.99 -9.53 -27.86
C ALA A 87 14.98 -10.69 -27.95
N PHE A 88 14.76 -11.63 -28.87
CA PHE A 88 15.66 -12.76 -29.08
C PHE A 88 17.02 -12.34 -29.64
N ALA A 89 17.05 -11.36 -30.55
CA ALA A 89 18.28 -10.78 -31.06
C ALA A 89 19.08 -10.10 -29.95
N ALA A 90 18.41 -9.36 -29.06
CA ALA A 90 19.04 -8.74 -27.89
C ALA A 90 19.60 -9.79 -26.93
N LEU A 91 18.87 -10.86 -26.63
CA LEU A 91 19.36 -11.97 -25.79
C LEU A 91 20.52 -12.71 -26.45
N SER A 92 20.44 -12.98 -27.75
CA SER A 92 21.52 -13.64 -28.50
C SER A 92 22.78 -12.78 -28.53
N LEU A 93 22.64 -11.47 -28.73
CA LEU A 93 23.75 -10.51 -28.67
C LEU A 93 24.36 -10.47 -27.27
N PHE A 94 23.52 -10.40 -26.22
CA PHE A 94 23.97 -10.47 -24.84
C PHE A 94 24.77 -11.74 -24.56
N SER A 95 24.23 -12.92 -24.89
CA SER A 95 24.90 -14.21 -24.68
C SER A 95 26.20 -14.32 -25.49
N PHE A 96 26.24 -13.81 -26.72
CA PHE A 96 27.44 -13.79 -27.54
C PHE A 96 28.55 -12.91 -26.94
N ILE A 97 28.21 -11.70 -26.48
CA ILE A 97 29.15 -10.80 -25.81
C ILE A 97 29.67 -11.47 -24.52
N VAL A 98 28.79 -12.05 -23.70
CA VAL A 98 29.21 -12.75 -22.48
C VAL A 98 30.14 -13.93 -22.80
N ALA A 99 29.80 -14.76 -23.79
CA ALA A 99 30.61 -15.92 -24.17
C ALA A 99 32.02 -15.55 -24.64
N THR A 100 32.13 -14.50 -25.47
CA THR A 100 33.43 -14.01 -25.96
C THR A 100 34.28 -13.47 -24.81
N GLN A 101 33.70 -12.64 -23.94
CA GLN A 101 34.41 -12.05 -22.79
C GLN A 101 34.82 -13.09 -21.73
N VAL A 102 34.00 -14.12 -21.51
CA VAL A 102 34.35 -15.24 -20.62
C VAL A 102 35.49 -16.07 -21.21
N SER A 103 35.50 -16.30 -22.53
CA SER A 103 36.61 -16.97 -23.20
C SER A 103 37.91 -16.20 -23.03
N ASP A 104 37.88 -14.88 -23.22
CA ASP A 104 39.03 -14.01 -23.00
C ASP A 104 39.50 -14.07 -21.54
N LEU A 105 38.59 -14.09 -20.56
CA LEU A 105 38.94 -14.25 -19.15
C LEU A 105 39.61 -15.60 -18.87
N ALA A 106 39.08 -16.68 -19.45
CA ALA A 106 39.59 -18.04 -19.25
C ALA A 106 41.02 -18.22 -19.79
N GLN A 107 41.33 -17.61 -20.93
CA GLN A 107 42.67 -17.65 -21.51
C GLN A 107 43.71 -16.90 -20.66
N ASN A 108 43.27 -15.89 -19.90
CA ASN A 108 44.14 -15.07 -19.05
C ASN A 108 44.30 -15.60 -17.60
N ILE A 109 43.65 -16.72 -17.24
CA ILE A 109 43.73 -17.33 -15.90
C ILE A 109 45.18 -17.54 -15.41
N PRO A 110 46.13 -18.06 -16.21
CA PRO A 110 47.49 -18.31 -15.73
C PRO A 110 48.19 -17.04 -15.20
N VAL A 111 47.94 -15.89 -15.82
CA VAL A 111 48.52 -14.60 -15.41
C VAL A 111 47.97 -14.17 -14.04
N TYR A 112 46.67 -14.35 -13.81
CA TYR A 112 46.02 -13.99 -12.56
C TYR A 112 46.46 -14.85 -11.36
N GLN A 113 46.80 -16.12 -11.60
CA GLN A 113 47.29 -17.02 -10.54
C GLN A 113 48.60 -16.52 -9.90
N ILE A 114 49.52 -15.98 -10.70
CA ILE A 114 50.83 -15.50 -10.23
C ILE A 114 50.67 -14.33 -9.25
N ASN A 115 49.76 -13.40 -9.56
CA ASN A 115 49.49 -12.22 -8.75
C ASN A 115 48.82 -12.59 -7.41
N ILE A 116 47.87 -13.53 -7.43
CA ILE A 116 47.20 -14.03 -6.21
C ILE A 116 48.23 -14.66 -5.27
N LEU A 117 49.11 -15.54 -5.79
CA LEU A 117 50.15 -16.18 -4.99
C LEU A 117 51.12 -15.17 -4.38
N THR A 118 51.42 -14.09 -5.10
CA THR A 118 52.29 -13.01 -4.60
C THR A 118 51.63 -12.27 -3.44
N LYS A 119 50.33 -11.97 -3.51
CA LYS A 119 49.57 -11.34 -2.41
C LYS A 119 49.46 -12.23 -1.17
N VAL A 120 49.22 -13.53 -1.38
CA VAL A 120 49.18 -14.50 -0.27
C VAL A 120 50.53 -14.58 0.46
N ARG A 121 51.65 -14.49 -0.27
CA ARG A 121 52.99 -14.40 0.33
C ARG A 121 53.22 -13.08 1.06
N ALA A 122 52.84 -11.94 0.47
CA ALA A 122 52.96 -10.63 1.12
C ALA A 122 52.13 -10.54 2.42
N LEU A 123 50.93 -11.14 2.47
CA LEU A 123 50.11 -11.26 3.68
C LEU A 123 50.74 -12.20 4.73
N LYS A 124 51.44 -13.24 4.28
CA LYS A 124 52.20 -14.17 5.15
C LYS A 124 53.40 -13.48 5.80
N GLU A 125 54.08 -12.61 5.05
CA GLU A 125 55.22 -11.81 5.53
C GLU A 125 54.79 -10.71 6.51
N ASN A 126 53.59 -10.13 6.32
CA ASN A 126 53.02 -9.10 7.21
C ASN A 126 52.32 -9.66 8.47
N GLY A 127 52.45 -10.96 8.77
CA GLY A 127 52.10 -11.55 10.08
C GLY A 127 50.61 -11.84 10.35
N LEU A 128 49.68 -11.57 9.43
CA LEU A 128 48.22 -11.70 9.66
C LEU A 128 47.59 -13.05 9.26
N GLY A 129 48.36 -14.05 8.79
CA GLY A 129 47.79 -15.27 8.18
C GLY A 129 48.53 -16.60 8.35
N GLY A 130 49.44 -16.73 9.33
CA GLY A 130 50.41 -17.85 9.41
C GLY A 130 49.84 -19.28 9.44
N GLY A 131 48.60 -19.48 9.89
CA GLY A 131 47.99 -20.82 10.08
C GLY A 131 47.34 -21.43 8.83
N ILE A 132 46.70 -20.63 7.98
CA ILE A 132 45.94 -21.11 6.81
C ILE A 132 46.85 -21.14 5.57
N VAL A 133 47.75 -20.17 5.45
CA VAL A 133 48.66 -20.04 4.30
C VAL A 133 49.68 -21.19 4.26
N SER A 134 50.16 -21.68 5.40
CA SER A 134 51.08 -22.82 5.47
C SER A 134 50.47 -24.13 4.97
N ARG A 135 49.15 -24.33 5.19
CA ARG A 135 48.41 -25.50 4.69
C ARG A 135 48.22 -25.46 3.18
N LEU A 136 47.91 -24.30 2.60
CA LEU A 136 47.77 -24.15 1.14
C LEU A 136 49.13 -24.31 0.42
N SER A 137 50.22 -23.75 0.96
CA SER A 137 51.54 -23.94 0.37
C SER A 137 51.95 -25.42 0.34
N GLY A 138 51.61 -26.19 1.38
CA GLY A 138 51.89 -27.62 1.41
C GLY A 138 51.04 -28.48 0.45
N VAL A 139 49.91 -27.97 -0.05
CA VAL A 139 49.11 -28.64 -1.10
C VAL A 139 49.66 -28.30 -2.49
N ILE A 140 50.05 -27.05 -2.72
CA ILE A 140 50.62 -26.58 -3.99
C ILE A 140 51.99 -27.20 -4.26
N GLU A 141 52.83 -27.35 -3.22
CA GLU A 141 54.16 -27.96 -3.36
C GLU A 141 54.06 -29.47 -3.67
N ARG A 142 53.03 -30.15 -3.16
CA ARG A 142 52.73 -31.55 -3.53
C ARG A 142 52.25 -31.66 -4.98
N VAL A 143 51.40 -30.75 -5.44
CA VAL A 143 50.95 -30.71 -6.84
C VAL A 143 52.11 -30.37 -7.78
N GLY A 144 52.99 -29.44 -7.39
CA GLY A 144 54.19 -29.10 -8.15
C GLY A 144 55.17 -30.26 -8.28
N GLN A 145 55.40 -31.03 -7.21
CA GLN A 145 56.27 -32.21 -7.24
C GLN A 145 55.69 -33.39 -8.05
N GLU A 146 54.35 -33.49 -8.17
CA GLU A 146 53.71 -34.49 -9.04
C GLU A 146 53.86 -34.12 -10.53
N ILE A 147 53.94 -32.83 -10.85
CA ILE A 147 54.14 -32.30 -12.22
C ILE A 147 55.61 -32.38 -12.64
N ASP A 148 56.56 -32.12 -11.73
CA ASP A 148 58.01 -32.17 -11.99
C ASP A 148 58.55 -33.61 -12.16
N ARG A 149 57.79 -34.63 -11.71
CA ARG A 149 58.10 -36.05 -11.92
C ARG A 149 57.86 -36.54 -13.35
N GLN A 150 57.33 -35.69 -14.23
CA GLN A 150 56.95 -36.04 -15.59
C GLN A 150 57.92 -35.52 -16.68
N GLU A 151 59.16 -35.16 -16.32
CA GLU A 151 60.23 -34.94 -17.30
C GLU A 151 61.12 -36.19 -17.46
N PRO A 152 61.24 -36.77 -18.68
CA PRO A 152 62.16 -37.86 -18.96
C PRO A 152 63.61 -37.36 -19.05
N GLN A 153 64.45 -37.74 -18.09
CA GLN A 153 65.91 -37.60 -18.20
C GLN A 153 66.48 -38.61 -19.22
N LEU A 154 67.34 -38.13 -20.13
CA LEU A 154 68.08 -38.89 -21.16
C LEU A 154 69.61 -38.66 -20.96
N PRO A 155 70.51 -39.57 -21.40
CA PRO A 155 71.06 -40.66 -20.57
C PRO A 155 72.58 -40.60 -20.36
N SER A 156 73.08 -41.20 -19.25
CA SER A 156 74.51 -41.56 -19.10
C SER A 156 74.76 -43.00 -19.59
N ALA A 157 75.76 -43.14 -20.45
CA ALA A 157 76.09 -44.36 -21.17
C ALA A 157 76.55 -45.51 -20.26
N ALA A 158 75.93 -46.68 -20.46
CA ALA A 158 76.50 -48.05 -20.41
C ALA A 158 75.49 -49.02 -19.78
N GLN A 159 74.75 -49.77 -20.62
CA GLN A 159 74.47 -51.22 -20.46
C GLN A 159 73.42 -51.70 -21.49
N ALA A 160 73.55 -52.97 -21.86
CA ALA A 160 72.96 -53.70 -22.98
C ALA A 160 71.42 -53.63 -23.15
N PRO A 161 70.87 -53.89 -24.36
CA PRO A 161 69.47 -53.62 -24.67
C PRO A 161 68.55 -54.69 -24.07
N LYS A 162 67.87 -54.36 -22.98
CA LYS A 162 66.59 -55.00 -22.64
C LYS A 162 65.49 -54.26 -23.39
N ARG A 163 64.83 -54.98 -24.30
CA ARG A 163 63.69 -54.49 -25.08
C ARG A 163 62.49 -54.35 -24.15
N ASN A 164 62.29 -53.15 -23.60
CA ASN A 164 61.04 -52.79 -22.94
C ASN A 164 60.00 -52.42 -24.01
N PRO A 165 58.74 -52.90 -23.89
CA PRO A 165 57.68 -52.54 -24.83
C PRO A 165 57.41 -51.04 -24.72
N ILE A 166 57.41 -50.37 -25.87
CA ILE A 166 57.03 -48.98 -26.02
C ILE A 166 55.53 -48.91 -25.68
N PRO A 167 55.10 -48.15 -24.67
CA PRO A 167 53.67 -47.89 -24.51
C PRO A 167 53.27 -47.04 -25.71
N VAL A 168 52.57 -47.67 -26.65
CA VAL A 168 51.84 -46.96 -27.69
C VAL A 168 50.74 -46.23 -26.95
N GLU A 169 50.95 -44.94 -26.70
CA GLU A 169 49.85 -44.05 -26.38
C GLU A 169 48.98 -44.01 -27.63
N VAL A 170 47.95 -44.85 -27.62
CA VAL A 170 46.88 -44.78 -28.60
C VAL A 170 46.25 -43.43 -28.33
N VAL A 171 46.63 -42.44 -29.14
CA VAL A 171 45.82 -41.24 -29.33
C VAL A 171 44.49 -41.77 -29.84
N ALA A 172 43.59 -42.03 -28.90
CA ALA A 172 42.20 -42.29 -29.19
C ALA A 172 41.78 -41.04 -29.94
N HIS A 173 41.63 -41.18 -31.25
CA HIS A 173 40.94 -40.17 -32.03
C HIS A 173 39.54 -40.18 -31.43
N GLU A 174 39.26 -39.26 -30.51
CA GLU A 174 37.89 -39.00 -30.07
C GLU A 174 37.09 -38.89 -31.36
N LYS A 175 36.15 -39.81 -31.56
CA LYS A 175 35.40 -39.85 -32.81
C LYS A 175 34.80 -38.44 -32.95
N PRO A 176 34.94 -37.76 -34.10
CA PRO A 176 34.42 -36.40 -34.27
C PRO A 176 32.95 -36.26 -33.86
N LEU A 177 32.21 -37.37 -33.93
CA LEU A 177 30.83 -37.50 -33.48
C LEU A 177 30.66 -37.45 -31.94
N GLU A 178 31.56 -38.04 -31.16
CA GLU A 178 31.52 -38.01 -29.68
C GLU A 178 31.85 -36.60 -29.15
N VAL A 179 32.83 -35.91 -29.78
CA VAL A 179 33.12 -34.50 -29.51
C VAL A 179 31.89 -33.63 -29.84
N LEU A 180 31.29 -33.83 -31.00
CA LEU A 180 30.07 -33.10 -31.40
C LEU A 180 28.90 -33.35 -30.45
N GLN A 181 28.71 -34.58 -29.98
CA GLN A 181 27.65 -34.94 -29.04
C GLN A 181 27.90 -34.35 -27.64
N ASN A 182 29.15 -34.30 -27.17
CA ASN A 182 29.51 -33.69 -25.90
C ASN A 182 29.40 -32.15 -25.91
N LEU A 183 29.60 -31.52 -27.07
CA LEU A 183 29.41 -30.08 -27.24
C LEU A 183 27.93 -29.70 -27.41
N ILE A 184 27.17 -30.47 -28.21
CA ILE A 184 25.77 -30.14 -28.54
C ILE A 184 24.79 -30.66 -27.47
N GLY A 185 25.06 -31.81 -26.86
CA GLY A 185 24.17 -32.47 -25.90
C GLY A 185 23.68 -31.55 -24.77
N PRO A 186 24.57 -30.84 -24.05
CA PRO A 186 24.19 -29.92 -22.99
C PRO A 186 23.38 -28.69 -23.47
N LEU A 187 23.48 -28.33 -24.75
CA LEU A 187 22.79 -27.18 -25.33
C LEU A 187 21.37 -27.50 -25.81
N ILE A 188 21.09 -28.76 -26.18
CA ILE A 188 19.77 -29.16 -26.72
C ILE A 188 18.64 -28.87 -25.72
N GLY A 189 18.82 -29.21 -24.44
CA GLY A 189 17.79 -29.02 -23.42
C GLY A 189 17.37 -27.54 -23.28
N PRO A 190 18.30 -26.62 -22.97
CA PRO A 190 18.02 -25.19 -22.90
C PRO A 190 17.46 -24.61 -24.21
N LEU A 191 17.97 -25.02 -25.38
CA LEU A 191 17.46 -24.56 -26.67
C LEU A 191 16.02 -25.02 -26.93
N ALA A 192 15.68 -26.27 -26.60
CA ALA A 192 14.33 -26.79 -26.75
C ALA A 192 13.35 -26.03 -25.84
N SER A 193 13.74 -25.81 -24.58
CA SER A 193 12.95 -25.02 -23.62
C SER A 193 12.78 -23.57 -24.08
N ALA A 194 13.85 -22.92 -24.55
CA ALA A 194 13.79 -21.57 -25.09
C ALA A 194 12.91 -21.49 -26.33
N GLY A 195 13.02 -22.45 -27.26
CA GLY A 195 12.17 -22.56 -28.44
C GLY A 195 10.69 -22.72 -28.07
N LEU A 196 10.38 -23.56 -27.08
CA LEU A 196 9.02 -23.71 -26.55
C LEU A 196 8.51 -22.38 -25.97
N VAL A 197 9.30 -21.71 -25.11
CA VAL A 197 8.93 -20.40 -24.54
C VAL A 197 8.66 -19.38 -25.64
N ILE A 198 9.49 -19.32 -26.68
CA ILE A 198 9.31 -18.41 -27.82
C ILE A 198 7.99 -18.68 -28.52
N ILE A 199 7.69 -19.95 -28.82
CA ILE A 199 6.42 -20.34 -29.44
C ILE A 199 5.24 -19.90 -28.57
N VAL A 200 5.28 -20.21 -27.26
CA VAL A 200 4.22 -19.83 -26.33
C VAL A 200 4.07 -18.31 -26.23
N VAL A 201 5.16 -17.53 -26.18
CA VAL A 201 5.12 -16.05 -26.18
C VAL A 201 4.48 -15.51 -27.45
N ILE A 202 4.85 -16.02 -28.62
CA ILE A 202 4.26 -15.59 -29.90
C ILE A 202 2.75 -15.83 -29.88
N PHE A 203 2.31 -17.05 -29.52
CA PHE A 203 0.88 -17.36 -29.45
C PHE A 203 0.15 -16.55 -28.37
N MET A 204 0.76 -16.35 -27.20
CA MET A 204 0.18 -15.53 -26.12
C MET A 204 0.02 -14.06 -26.52
N LEU A 205 0.98 -13.48 -27.25
CA LEU A 205 0.86 -12.11 -27.77
C LEU A 205 -0.16 -12.02 -28.92
N MET A 206 -0.16 -13.00 -29.82
CA MET A 206 -1.09 -13.07 -30.96
C MET A 206 -2.54 -13.28 -30.52
N GLU A 207 -2.80 -14.13 -29.53
CA GLU A 207 -4.15 -14.44 -29.02
C GLU A 207 -4.46 -13.73 -27.68
N ARG A 208 -3.68 -12.71 -27.28
CA ARG A 208 -3.84 -12.05 -25.95
C ARG A 208 -5.29 -11.70 -25.58
N GLU A 209 -6.02 -11.12 -26.52
CA GLU A 209 -7.43 -10.72 -26.33
C GLU A 209 -8.33 -11.95 -26.18
N ASP A 210 -8.20 -12.95 -27.07
CA ASP A 210 -8.97 -14.19 -27.00
C ASP A 210 -8.67 -15.02 -25.74
N LEU A 211 -7.40 -15.08 -25.31
CA LEU A 211 -6.98 -15.78 -24.10
C LEU A 211 -7.56 -15.11 -22.86
N ARG A 212 -7.59 -13.77 -22.83
CA ARG A 212 -8.26 -13.01 -21.78
C ARG A 212 -9.76 -13.34 -21.77
N ASP A 213 -10.43 -13.31 -22.91
CA ASP A 213 -11.87 -13.57 -22.99
C ASP A 213 -12.23 -15.02 -22.60
N ARG A 214 -11.40 -16.00 -23.00
CA ARG A 214 -11.55 -17.40 -22.61
C ARG A 214 -11.34 -17.59 -21.11
N PHE A 215 -10.35 -16.92 -20.51
CA PHE A 215 -10.12 -16.97 -19.07
C PHE A 215 -11.28 -16.37 -18.29
N ILE A 216 -11.78 -15.20 -18.72
CA ILE A 216 -12.95 -14.56 -18.12
C ILE A 216 -14.16 -15.51 -18.16
N ARG A 217 -14.36 -16.23 -19.26
CA ARG A 217 -15.42 -17.23 -19.38
C ARG A 217 -15.24 -18.43 -18.45
N LEU A 218 -14.01 -18.83 -18.14
CA LEU A 218 -13.69 -19.94 -17.24
C LEU A 218 -13.99 -19.61 -15.77
N VAL A 219 -13.74 -18.38 -15.35
CA VAL A 219 -13.93 -17.90 -13.97
C VAL A 219 -15.41 -17.61 -13.64
N GLY A 220 -16.26 -17.47 -14.66
CA GLY A 220 -17.72 -17.44 -14.55
C GLY A 220 -18.34 -16.07 -14.78
N TYR A 221 -19.62 -16.05 -15.19
CA TYR A 221 -20.38 -14.83 -15.55
C TYR A 221 -20.74 -13.92 -14.36
N GLY A 222 -20.41 -14.30 -13.12
CA GLY A 222 -20.88 -13.63 -11.92
C GLY A 222 -20.29 -12.23 -11.68
N ASP A 223 -19.11 -11.95 -12.22
CA ASP A 223 -18.43 -10.65 -12.01
C ASP A 223 -17.40 -10.37 -13.14
N LEU A 224 -17.92 -10.18 -14.36
CA LEU A 224 -17.12 -9.95 -15.57
C LEU A 224 -16.20 -8.72 -15.45
N HIS A 225 -16.70 -7.68 -14.76
CA HIS A 225 -16.00 -6.42 -14.54
C HIS A 225 -14.80 -6.60 -13.61
N ARG A 226 -14.98 -7.24 -12.43
CA ARG A 226 -13.90 -7.50 -11.47
C ARG A 226 -12.82 -8.40 -12.03
N THR A 227 -13.20 -9.48 -12.73
CA THR A 227 -12.23 -10.41 -13.34
C THR A 227 -11.42 -9.74 -14.46
N THR A 228 -12.07 -8.86 -15.22
CA THR A 228 -11.42 -8.03 -16.24
C THR A 228 -10.43 -7.05 -15.62
N GLN A 229 -10.84 -6.32 -14.58
CA GLN A 229 -10.00 -5.36 -13.86
C GLN A 229 -8.80 -6.06 -13.26
N ALA A 230 -8.99 -7.20 -12.59
CA ALA A 230 -7.90 -8.01 -12.01
C ALA A 230 -6.81 -8.34 -13.03
N LEU A 231 -7.20 -8.82 -14.22
CA LEU A 231 -6.25 -9.19 -15.27
C LEU A 231 -5.55 -7.97 -15.90
N GLN A 232 -6.29 -6.88 -16.09
CA GLN A 232 -5.72 -5.64 -16.65
C GLN A 232 -4.75 -4.99 -15.68
N ASP A 233 -5.12 -4.91 -14.40
CA ASP A 233 -4.29 -4.38 -13.32
C ASP A 233 -3.06 -5.23 -13.10
N ALA A 234 -3.19 -6.56 -13.09
CA ALA A 234 -2.07 -7.47 -12.94
C ALA A 234 -1.09 -7.28 -14.11
N GLY A 235 -1.60 -7.24 -15.34
CA GLY A 235 -0.77 -7.01 -16.53
C GLY A 235 -0.08 -5.65 -16.53
N LYS A 236 -0.78 -4.58 -16.12
CA LYS A 236 -0.22 -3.22 -16.04
C LYS A 236 0.87 -3.14 -14.98
N ARG A 237 0.59 -3.62 -13.75
CA ARG A 237 1.54 -3.59 -12.62
C ARG A 237 2.78 -4.42 -12.90
N VAL A 238 2.62 -5.64 -13.42
CA VAL A 238 3.77 -6.51 -13.76
C VAL A 238 4.57 -5.95 -14.93
N GLY A 239 3.91 -5.45 -15.98
CA GLY A 239 4.58 -4.85 -17.13
C GLY A 239 5.37 -3.59 -16.74
N GLN A 240 4.77 -2.69 -15.95
CA GLN A 240 5.44 -1.51 -15.40
C GLN A 240 6.61 -1.91 -14.50
N TYR A 241 6.41 -2.86 -13.58
CA TYR A 241 7.49 -3.35 -12.73
C TYR A 241 8.68 -3.88 -13.53
N LEU A 242 8.45 -4.77 -14.52
CA LEU A 242 9.52 -5.34 -15.34
C LEU A 242 10.24 -4.27 -16.17
N LEU A 243 9.51 -3.28 -16.68
CA LEU A 243 10.09 -2.15 -17.40
C LEU A 243 10.95 -1.29 -16.47
N MET A 244 10.43 -0.91 -15.30
CA MET A 244 11.17 -0.11 -14.32
C MET A 244 12.39 -0.87 -13.81
N GLN A 245 12.28 -2.18 -13.58
CA GLN A 245 13.41 -3.03 -13.24
C GLN A 245 14.50 -3.02 -14.32
N LEU A 246 14.11 -3.08 -15.60
CA LEU A 246 15.08 -3.01 -16.69
C LEU A 246 15.77 -1.63 -16.73
N VAL A 247 15.02 -0.54 -16.52
CA VAL A 247 15.56 0.82 -16.46
C VAL A 247 16.54 0.97 -15.31
N VAL A 248 16.15 0.59 -14.08
CA VAL A 248 17.00 0.63 -12.88
C VAL A 248 18.25 -0.24 -13.06
N ASN A 249 18.08 -1.48 -13.54
CA ASN A 249 19.21 -2.38 -13.78
C ASN A 249 20.18 -1.80 -14.82
N THR A 250 19.68 -1.14 -15.86
CA THR A 250 20.51 -0.49 -16.88
C THR A 250 21.24 0.72 -16.31
N ALA A 251 20.53 1.56 -15.54
CA ALA A 251 21.08 2.71 -14.84
C ALA A 251 22.16 2.32 -13.82
N TYR A 252 22.09 1.11 -13.25
CA TYR A 252 23.13 0.52 -12.42
C TYR A 252 24.31 -0.03 -13.24
N ALA A 253 24.00 -0.82 -14.27
CA ALA A 253 25.00 -1.54 -15.06
C ALA A 253 25.93 -0.62 -15.87
N VAL A 254 25.42 0.47 -16.43
CA VAL A 254 26.20 1.39 -17.26
C VAL A 254 27.31 2.08 -16.44
N PRO A 255 27.03 2.72 -15.28
CA PRO A 255 28.07 3.24 -14.40
C PRO A 255 29.06 2.18 -13.91
N ILE A 256 28.62 0.94 -13.63
CA ILE A 256 29.54 -0.14 -13.25
C ILE A 256 30.50 -0.48 -14.40
N THR A 257 30.00 -0.65 -15.63
CA THR A 257 30.87 -0.88 -16.80
C THR A 257 31.85 0.26 -17.00
N ILE A 258 31.38 1.51 -16.96
CA ILE A 258 32.25 2.68 -17.16
C ILE A 258 33.29 2.76 -16.02
N GLY A 259 32.87 2.58 -14.77
CA GLY A 259 33.76 2.64 -13.62
C GLY A 259 34.82 1.54 -13.63
N LEU A 260 34.45 0.28 -13.92
CA LEU A 260 35.41 -0.82 -14.05
C LEU A 260 36.38 -0.60 -15.21
N TRP A 261 35.90 -0.03 -16.33
CA TRP A 261 36.74 0.32 -17.47
C TRP A 261 37.74 1.42 -17.12
N VAL A 262 37.32 2.47 -16.41
CA VAL A 262 38.19 3.56 -15.92
C VAL A 262 39.23 3.04 -14.93
N LEU A 263 38.86 2.07 -14.08
CA LEU A 263 39.80 1.41 -13.15
C LEU A 263 40.76 0.44 -13.84
N GLY A 264 40.59 0.18 -15.14
CA GLY A 264 41.44 -0.73 -15.92
C GLY A 264 41.19 -2.21 -15.63
N ILE A 265 40.02 -2.56 -15.08
CA ILE A 265 39.64 -3.97 -14.87
C ILE A 265 39.25 -4.59 -16.22
N PRO A 266 39.85 -5.74 -16.60
CA PRO A 266 39.56 -6.35 -17.89
C PRO A 266 38.11 -6.85 -17.93
N ASN A 267 37.56 -6.87 -19.14
CA ASN A 267 36.19 -7.32 -19.40
C ASN A 267 35.14 -6.50 -18.63
N ALA A 268 35.33 -5.19 -18.46
CA ALA A 268 34.38 -4.31 -17.77
C ALA A 268 32.93 -4.40 -18.31
N LEU A 269 32.78 -4.61 -19.63
CA LEU A 269 31.48 -4.82 -20.26
C LEU A 269 30.82 -6.12 -19.80
N LEU A 270 31.56 -7.23 -19.69
CA LEU A 270 31.06 -8.49 -19.15
C LEU A 270 30.48 -8.30 -17.76
N TRP A 271 31.21 -7.60 -16.89
CA TRP A 271 30.81 -7.41 -15.50
C TRP A 271 29.56 -6.54 -15.37
N GLY A 272 29.43 -5.47 -16.14
CA GLY A 272 28.19 -4.68 -16.14
C GLY A 272 27.02 -5.42 -16.77
N LEU A 273 27.22 -6.21 -17.83
CA LEU A 273 26.18 -7.06 -18.40
C LEU A 273 25.73 -8.17 -17.44
N LEU A 274 26.66 -8.79 -16.71
CA LEU A 274 26.34 -9.74 -15.66
C LEU A 274 25.62 -9.05 -14.49
N ALA A 275 26.03 -7.84 -14.11
CA ALA A 275 25.33 -7.05 -13.09
C ALA A 275 23.90 -6.70 -13.52
N LEU A 276 23.69 -6.29 -14.77
CA LEU A 276 22.37 -6.05 -15.37
C LEU A 276 21.47 -7.28 -15.24
N ALA A 277 21.99 -8.47 -15.59
CA ALA A 277 21.23 -9.70 -15.57
C ALA A 277 20.97 -10.21 -14.14
N LEU A 278 21.99 -10.16 -13.26
CA LEU A 278 21.89 -10.64 -11.89
C LEU A 278 20.99 -9.76 -11.02
N ARG A 279 20.91 -8.45 -11.27
CA ARG A 279 20.07 -7.52 -10.49
C ARG A 279 18.56 -7.75 -10.69
N PHE A 280 18.13 -8.61 -11.63
CA PHE A 280 16.76 -9.12 -11.63
C PHE A 280 16.42 -9.96 -10.39
N VAL A 281 17.43 -10.47 -9.68
CA VAL A 281 17.27 -11.12 -8.38
C VAL A 281 17.47 -10.09 -7.27
N PRO A 282 16.42 -9.73 -6.51
CA PRO A 282 16.53 -8.77 -5.41
C PRO A 282 17.54 -9.22 -4.35
N TYR A 283 18.29 -8.26 -3.78
CA TYR A 283 19.30 -8.42 -2.73
C TYR A 283 20.52 -9.29 -3.07
N ILE A 284 20.32 -10.46 -3.67
CA ILE A 284 21.38 -11.41 -4.02
C ILE A 284 22.12 -10.96 -5.28
N GLY A 285 21.39 -10.42 -6.26
CA GLY A 285 21.92 -10.00 -7.55
C GLY A 285 23.11 -9.05 -7.46
N PRO A 286 22.98 -7.91 -6.76
CA PRO A 286 24.08 -6.95 -6.60
C PRO A 286 25.32 -7.55 -5.92
N ILE A 287 25.12 -8.36 -4.89
CA ILE A 287 26.22 -9.00 -4.14
C ILE A 287 26.99 -9.97 -5.04
N VAL A 288 26.29 -10.88 -5.72
CA VAL A 288 26.91 -11.85 -6.63
C VAL A 288 27.56 -11.14 -7.82
N GLY A 289 26.91 -10.09 -8.34
CA GLY A 289 27.43 -9.26 -9.43
C GLY A 289 28.70 -8.50 -9.07
N ALA A 290 28.86 -8.09 -7.81
CA ALA A 290 30.07 -7.41 -7.32
C ALA A 290 31.21 -8.39 -6.97
N LEU A 291 30.89 -9.60 -6.51
CA LEU A 291 31.88 -10.56 -6.00
C LEU A 291 32.94 -10.91 -7.03
N LEU A 292 32.54 -11.25 -8.25
CA LEU A 292 33.47 -11.68 -9.30
C LEU A 292 34.41 -10.55 -9.77
N PRO A 293 33.94 -9.33 -10.08
CA PRO A 293 34.80 -8.17 -10.35
C PRO A 293 35.76 -7.85 -9.21
N LEU A 294 35.31 -7.95 -7.95
CA LEU A 294 36.17 -7.72 -6.78
C LEU A 294 37.28 -8.76 -6.67
N PHE A 295 36.95 -10.02 -6.91
CA PHE A 295 37.95 -11.09 -6.97
C PHE A 295 38.96 -10.85 -8.10
N LEU A 296 38.49 -10.41 -9.27
CA LEU A 296 39.35 -10.07 -10.38
C LEU A 296 40.24 -8.86 -10.07
N ALA A 297 39.71 -7.80 -9.43
CA ALA A 297 40.50 -6.65 -8.99
C ALA A 297 41.61 -7.04 -8.01
N LEU A 298 41.34 -8.03 -7.15
CA LEU A 298 42.35 -8.63 -6.28
C LEU A 298 43.42 -9.39 -7.10
N ALA A 299 43.05 -10.05 -8.20
CA ALA A 299 43.95 -10.86 -9.01
C ALA A 299 44.75 -10.07 -10.06
N VAL A 300 44.26 -8.93 -10.54
CA VAL A 300 44.89 -8.19 -11.64
C VAL A 300 46.03 -7.29 -11.18
N ALA A 301 45.86 -6.56 -10.07
CA ALA A 301 46.86 -5.61 -9.59
C ALA A 301 47.63 -6.14 -8.38
N PRO A 302 48.96 -5.89 -8.27
CA PRO A 302 49.74 -6.32 -7.10
C PRO A 302 49.36 -5.58 -5.80
N GLY A 303 48.82 -4.35 -5.90
CA GLY A 303 48.40 -3.54 -4.74
C GLY A 303 46.96 -3.75 -4.28
N TRP A 304 46.60 -3.16 -3.14
CA TRP A 304 45.25 -3.14 -2.57
C TRP A 304 44.38 -1.99 -3.08
N SER A 305 44.98 -0.94 -3.65
CA SER A 305 44.27 0.26 -4.09
C SER A 305 43.20 -0.03 -5.14
N LEU A 306 43.49 -0.86 -6.15
CA LEU A 306 42.52 -1.24 -7.18
C LEU A 306 41.28 -1.91 -6.56
N LEU A 307 41.49 -2.83 -5.61
CA LEU A 307 40.39 -3.48 -4.89
C LEU A 307 39.55 -2.47 -4.12
N LEU A 308 40.17 -1.56 -3.35
CA LEU A 308 39.45 -0.56 -2.57
C LEU A 308 38.64 0.40 -3.45
N TRP A 309 39.19 0.86 -4.57
CA TRP A 309 38.44 1.68 -5.53
C TRP A 309 37.31 0.91 -6.21
N THR A 310 37.49 -0.39 -6.46
CA THR A 310 36.42 -1.24 -6.99
C THR A 310 35.30 -1.43 -5.97
N VAL A 311 35.63 -1.68 -4.70
CA VAL A 311 34.66 -1.72 -3.59
C VAL A 311 33.92 -0.40 -3.49
N ALA A 312 34.64 0.73 -3.50
CA ALA A 312 34.05 2.05 -3.45
C ALA A 312 33.11 2.32 -4.63
N LEU A 313 33.49 1.91 -5.85
CA LEU A 313 32.63 2.01 -7.04
C LEU A 313 31.30 1.28 -6.82
N PHE A 314 31.34 0.00 -6.42
CA PHE A 314 30.11 -0.77 -6.19
C PHE A 314 29.26 -0.17 -5.07
N ILE A 315 29.87 0.26 -3.96
CA ILE A 315 29.13 0.89 -2.84
C ILE A 315 28.48 2.20 -3.28
N VAL A 316 29.21 3.09 -3.96
CA VAL A 316 28.70 4.39 -4.39
C VAL A 316 27.56 4.21 -5.39
N VAL A 317 27.73 3.34 -6.39
CA VAL A 317 26.69 3.08 -7.37
C VAL A 317 25.47 2.42 -6.71
N GLU A 318 25.67 1.49 -5.76
CA GLU A 318 24.56 0.88 -5.01
C GLU A 318 23.82 1.92 -4.16
N LEU A 319 24.54 2.81 -3.48
CA LEU A 319 23.94 3.85 -2.64
C LEU A 319 23.12 4.84 -3.46
N ILE A 320 23.66 5.30 -4.60
CA ILE A 320 22.92 6.17 -5.53
C ILE A 320 21.71 5.43 -6.10
N THR A 321 21.88 4.16 -6.47
CA THR A 321 20.78 3.40 -7.06
C THR A 321 19.67 3.16 -6.04
N GLY A 322 19.98 2.60 -4.87
CA GLY A 322 19.00 2.25 -3.84
C GLY A 322 18.34 3.45 -3.15
N ASN A 323 19.05 4.58 -2.99
CA ASN A 323 18.51 5.73 -2.26
C ASN A 323 18.01 6.88 -3.15
N VAL A 324 18.38 6.90 -4.44
CA VAL A 324 17.97 7.99 -5.35
C VAL A 324 17.20 7.45 -6.54
N ILE A 325 17.81 6.53 -7.30
CA ILE A 325 17.22 6.03 -8.55
C ILE A 325 15.96 5.20 -8.27
N GLU A 326 16.03 4.27 -7.31
CA GLU A 326 14.91 3.40 -6.97
C GLU A 326 13.70 4.17 -6.42
N PRO A 327 13.82 5.07 -5.42
CA PRO A 327 12.68 5.87 -4.95
C PRO A 327 12.09 6.77 -6.04
N TRP A 328 12.94 7.33 -6.91
CA TRP A 328 12.50 8.20 -7.99
C TRP A 328 11.75 7.44 -9.10
N LEU A 329 12.17 6.21 -9.43
CA LEU A 329 11.53 5.38 -10.48
C LEU A 329 10.35 4.55 -9.96
N TYR A 330 10.38 4.11 -8.71
CA TYR A 330 9.34 3.29 -8.10
C TYR A 330 8.36 4.07 -7.23
N GLY A 331 8.28 5.41 -7.36
CA GLY A 331 7.46 6.29 -6.51
C GLY A 331 6.12 5.68 -6.08
N SER A 332 5.92 5.60 -4.75
CA SER A 332 5.00 4.70 -4.02
C SER A 332 5.28 3.22 -4.28
N HIS A 333 5.75 2.51 -3.24
CA HIS A 333 6.18 1.11 -3.29
C HIS A 333 5.28 0.23 -4.17
N THR A 334 5.84 -0.78 -4.84
CA THR A 334 5.24 -1.72 -5.82
C THR A 334 3.98 -2.48 -5.35
N GLY A 335 3.39 -2.11 -4.22
CA GLY A 335 2.24 -2.73 -3.58
C GLY A 335 2.60 -3.96 -2.77
N LEU A 336 3.91 -4.29 -2.64
CA LEU A 336 4.40 -5.47 -1.94
C LEU A 336 5.23 -5.14 -0.70
N SER A 337 4.94 -5.80 0.40
CA SER A 337 5.75 -5.72 1.62
C SER A 337 7.19 -6.18 1.41
N PRO A 338 8.19 -5.51 1.98
CA PRO A 338 9.57 -6.01 1.97
C PRO A 338 9.67 -7.45 2.48
N LEU A 339 8.88 -7.79 3.50
CA LEU A 339 8.78 -9.15 4.03
C LEU A 339 8.21 -10.11 2.98
N ALA A 340 7.18 -9.68 2.25
CA ALA A 340 6.57 -10.47 1.17
C ALA A 340 7.60 -10.82 0.09
N ILE A 341 8.45 -9.88 -0.30
CA ILE A 341 9.51 -10.12 -1.30
C ILE A 341 10.48 -11.20 -0.82
N VAL A 342 10.91 -11.16 0.44
CA VAL A 342 11.83 -12.15 1.01
C VAL A 342 11.17 -13.54 1.11
N VAL A 343 9.95 -13.60 1.64
CA VAL A 343 9.20 -14.86 1.77
C VAL A 343 8.92 -15.47 0.41
N ALA A 344 8.52 -14.65 -0.57
CA ALA A 344 8.33 -15.07 -1.94
C ALA A 344 9.64 -15.61 -2.54
N ALA A 345 10.76 -14.92 -2.38
CA ALA A 345 12.05 -15.37 -2.88
C ALA A 345 12.40 -16.78 -2.37
N ILE A 346 12.21 -17.04 -1.07
CA ILE A 346 12.44 -18.36 -0.48
C ILE A 346 11.48 -19.40 -1.07
N PHE A 347 10.18 -19.10 -1.12
CA PHE A 347 9.15 -20.00 -1.61
C PHE A 347 9.35 -20.39 -3.08
N TRP A 348 9.54 -19.41 -3.96
CA TRP A 348 9.70 -19.65 -5.40
C TRP A 348 11.05 -20.30 -5.74
N THR A 349 12.11 -20.00 -4.98
CA THR A 349 13.40 -20.70 -5.11
C THR A 349 13.26 -22.17 -4.76
N TRP A 350 12.53 -22.50 -3.69
CA TRP A 350 12.25 -23.89 -3.34
C TRP A 350 11.39 -24.59 -4.39
N LEU A 351 10.43 -23.89 -4.99
CA LEU A 351 9.51 -24.46 -5.98
C LEU A 351 10.19 -24.76 -7.33
N TRP A 352 10.89 -23.77 -7.90
CA TRP A 352 11.42 -23.84 -9.28
C TRP A 352 12.92 -23.52 -9.39
N GLY A 353 13.66 -23.45 -8.27
CA GLY A 353 15.10 -23.23 -8.27
C GLY A 353 15.51 -21.80 -8.66
N PRO A 354 16.68 -21.61 -9.30
CA PRO A 354 17.18 -20.28 -9.67
C PRO A 354 16.24 -19.50 -10.59
N ILE A 355 15.51 -20.19 -11.46
CA ILE A 355 14.54 -19.54 -12.34
C ILE A 355 13.36 -19.02 -11.50
N GLY A 356 12.85 -19.82 -10.56
CA GLY A 356 11.80 -19.38 -9.63
C GLY A 356 12.20 -18.14 -8.82
N LEU A 357 13.46 -18.05 -8.39
CA LEU A 357 14.00 -16.87 -7.71
C LEU A 357 13.89 -15.60 -8.56
N VAL A 358 14.26 -15.67 -9.85
CA VAL A 358 14.15 -14.54 -10.79
C VAL A 358 12.70 -14.15 -11.03
N LEU A 359 11.79 -15.13 -11.09
CA LEU A 359 10.36 -14.87 -11.32
C LEU A 359 9.58 -14.54 -10.05
N SER A 360 10.23 -14.57 -8.88
CA SER A 360 9.56 -14.51 -7.58
C SER A 360 8.73 -13.24 -7.41
N THR A 361 9.35 -12.07 -7.58
CA THR A 361 8.66 -10.78 -7.43
C THR A 361 7.49 -10.62 -8.40
N PRO A 362 7.66 -10.77 -9.73
CA PRO A 362 6.54 -10.54 -10.65
C PRO A 362 5.41 -11.57 -10.50
N LEU A 363 5.69 -12.83 -10.14
CA LEU A 363 4.62 -13.80 -9.85
C LEU A 363 3.87 -13.47 -8.56
N THR A 364 4.59 -12.94 -7.56
CA THR A 364 3.97 -12.52 -6.29
C THR A 364 3.09 -11.29 -6.49
N VAL A 365 3.50 -10.34 -7.33
CA VAL A 365 2.64 -9.22 -7.76
C VAL A 365 1.35 -9.76 -8.41
N CYS A 366 1.44 -10.74 -9.33
CA CYS A 366 0.25 -11.36 -9.92
C CYS A 366 -0.69 -11.96 -8.86
N LEU A 367 -0.13 -12.65 -7.86
CA LEU A 367 -0.91 -13.26 -6.78
C LEU A 367 -1.59 -12.22 -5.90
N VAL A 368 -0.89 -11.13 -5.56
CA VAL A 368 -1.44 -10.02 -4.76
C VAL A 368 -2.55 -9.30 -5.50
N VAL A 369 -2.35 -9.00 -6.79
CA VAL A 369 -3.38 -8.33 -7.59
C VAL A 369 -4.62 -9.20 -7.78
N LEU A 370 -4.43 -10.52 -7.87
CA LEU A 370 -5.55 -11.47 -7.86
C LEU A 370 -6.31 -11.39 -6.52
N GLY A 371 -5.60 -11.28 -5.39
CA GLY A 371 -6.18 -11.10 -4.07
C GLY A 371 -7.06 -9.86 -3.93
N ARG A 372 -6.63 -8.73 -4.50
CA ARG A 372 -7.39 -7.46 -4.49
C ARG A 372 -8.76 -7.53 -5.15
N HIS A 373 -8.89 -8.35 -6.19
CA HIS A 373 -10.09 -8.38 -7.03
C HIS A 373 -10.97 -9.61 -6.81
N VAL A 374 -10.41 -10.66 -6.20
CA VAL A 374 -11.08 -11.95 -5.99
C VAL A 374 -11.26 -12.17 -4.48
N PRO A 375 -12.49 -12.05 -3.93
CA PRO A 375 -12.72 -12.13 -2.49
C PRO A 375 -12.22 -13.42 -1.83
N GLN A 376 -12.15 -14.53 -2.57
CA GLN A 376 -11.60 -15.79 -2.05
C GLN A 376 -10.08 -15.75 -1.83
N PHE A 377 -9.38 -14.82 -2.48
CA PHE A 377 -7.92 -14.66 -2.42
C PHE A 377 -7.49 -13.38 -1.71
N GLU A 378 -8.42 -12.62 -1.09
CA GLU A 378 -8.15 -11.38 -0.36
C GLU A 378 -7.01 -11.53 0.67
N PHE A 379 -6.89 -12.71 1.28
CA PHE A 379 -5.79 -13.02 2.20
C PHE A 379 -4.38 -12.86 1.57
N LEU A 380 -4.23 -12.99 0.25
CA LEU A 380 -2.95 -12.76 -0.44
C LEU A 380 -2.58 -11.29 -0.45
N ASP A 381 -3.55 -10.40 -0.64
CA ASP A 381 -3.31 -8.96 -0.59
C ASP A 381 -3.07 -8.49 0.85
N VAL A 382 -3.80 -9.03 1.83
CA VAL A 382 -3.54 -8.73 3.24
C VAL A 382 -2.16 -9.24 3.70
N LEU A 383 -1.74 -10.44 3.25
CA LEU A 383 -0.48 -11.04 3.70
C LEU A 383 0.75 -10.44 3.01
N PHE A 384 0.62 -10.09 1.73
CA PHE A 384 1.76 -9.67 0.91
C PHE A 384 1.69 -8.21 0.42
N GLY A 385 0.55 -7.56 0.59
CA GLY A 385 0.30 -6.17 0.19
C GLY A 385 1.00 -5.15 1.10
N ASN A 386 1.00 -3.89 0.64
CA ASN A 386 1.54 -2.73 1.37
C ASN A 386 0.47 -1.68 1.72
N GLU A 387 -0.80 -1.94 1.41
CA GLU A 387 -1.86 -1.03 1.81
C GLU A 387 -2.07 -1.16 3.33
N PRO A 388 -2.27 -0.03 4.05
CA PRO A 388 -2.54 -0.06 5.47
C PRO A 388 -3.73 -0.99 5.72
N VAL A 389 -3.56 -1.96 6.61
CA VAL A 389 -4.51 -3.06 6.83
C VAL A 389 -5.88 -2.56 7.31
N LEU A 390 -5.97 -1.31 7.78
CA LEU A 390 -7.17 -0.65 8.26
C LEU A 390 -7.28 0.76 7.69
N GLU A 391 -8.49 1.16 7.32
CA GLU A 391 -8.82 2.56 6.98
C GLU A 391 -8.53 3.49 8.19
N PRO A 392 -8.16 4.77 7.97
CA PRO A 392 -7.72 5.67 9.04
C PRO A 392 -8.67 5.74 10.24
N HIS A 393 -9.98 5.82 9.98
CA HIS A 393 -10.99 5.90 11.05
C HIS A 393 -11.14 4.57 11.82
N ALA A 394 -10.95 3.42 11.16
CA ALA A 394 -10.97 2.12 11.83
C ALA A 394 -9.73 1.93 12.70
N ARG A 395 -8.57 2.40 12.25
CA ARG A 395 -7.33 2.43 13.04
C ARG A 395 -7.48 3.33 14.28
N LEU A 396 -8.03 4.53 14.09
CA LEU A 396 -8.31 5.45 15.19
C LEU A 396 -9.28 4.82 16.20
N TYR A 397 -10.40 4.23 15.73
CA TYR A 397 -11.34 3.53 16.60
C TYR A 397 -10.68 2.39 17.40
N GLN A 398 -9.81 1.59 16.77
CA GLN A 398 -9.08 0.53 17.47
C GLN A 398 -8.19 1.07 18.58
N ARG A 399 -7.52 2.21 18.37
CA ARG A 399 -6.65 2.85 19.37
C ARG A 399 -7.46 3.42 20.54
N LEU A 400 -8.58 4.08 20.24
CA LEU A 400 -9.51 4.56 21.25
C LEU A 400 -10.08 3.40 22.08
N LEU A 401 -10.39 2.27 21.45
CA LEU A 401 -10.86 1.06 22.12
C LEU A 401 -9.76 0.39 22.95
N ALA A 402 -8.51 0.45 22.50
CA ALA A 402 -7.35 -0.04 23.24
C ALA A 402 -6.99 0.84 24.45
N GLY A 403 -7.55 2.06 24.54
CA GLY A 403 -7.23 3.02 25.60
C GLY A 403 -5.86 3.66 25.43
N ASP A 404 -5.43 3.85 24.19
CA ASP A 404 -4.12 4.38 23.83
C ASP A 404 -4.28 5.72 23.08
N PRO A 405 -4.63 6.81 23.78
CA PRO A 405 -4.87 8.11 23.17
C PRO A 405 -3.58 8.78 22.68
N ASP A 406 -2.42 8.42 23.23
CA ASP A 406 -1.14 9.01 22.85
C ASP A 406 -0.78 8.57 21.42
N GLU A 407 -0.82 7.26 21.12
CA GLU A 407 -0.57 6.79 19.74
C GLU A 407 -1.69 7.24 18.77
N ALA A 408 -2.91 7.43 19.25
CA ALA A 408 -3.96 8.05 18.44
C ALA A 408 -3.64 9.52 18.10
N THR A 409 -2.96 10.23 18.99
CA THR A 409 -2.54 11.63 18.82
C THR A 409 -1.41 11.72 17.81
N ASP A 410 -0.36 10.90 17.93
CA ASP A 410 0.76 10.88 16.98
C ASP A 410 0.29 10.71 15.53
N HIS A 411 -0.69 9.82 15.31
CA HIS A 411 -1.28 9.62 14.00
C HIS A 411 -2.19 10.76 13.54
N ALA A 412 -2.87 11.43 14.46
CA ALA A 412 -3.67 12.60 14.12
C ALA A 412 -2.75 13.76 13.69
N GLU A 413 -1.68 14.03 14.44
CA GLU A 413 -0.69 15.06 14.09
C GLU A 413 -0.04 14.81 12.72
N GLU A 414 0.34 13.57 12.40
CA GLU A 414 0.86 13.20 11.07
C GLU A 414 -0.15 13.54 9.94
N MET A 415 -1.45 13.39 10.19
CA MET A 415 -2.48 13.77 9.21
C MET A 415 -2.71 15.28 9.13
N LEU A 416 -2.50 16.00 10.24
CA LEU A 416 -2.64 17.45 10.29
C LEU A 416 -1.49 18.19 9.58
N GLU A 417 -0.38 17.51 9.27
CA GLU A 417 0.67 18.08 8.40
C GLU A 417 0.16 18.38 6.98
N GLU A 418 -0.88 17.66 6.52
CA GLU A 418 -1.42 17.78 5.15
C GLU A 418 -2.88 18.28 5.11
N LYS A 419 -3.58 18.32 6.25
CA LYS A 419 -5.03 18.59 6.32
C LYS A 419 -5.39 19.49 7.50
N TYR A 420 -6.41 20.34 7.31
CA TYR A 420 -7.00 21.14 8.38
C TYR A 420 -7.69 20.29 9.44
N LEU A 421 -7.75 20.78 10.68
CA LEU A 421 -8.33 20.09 11.82
C LEU A 421 -9.77 19.62 11.58
N PHE A 422 -10.59 20.47 10.95
CA PHE A 422 -11.99 20.13 10.66
C PHE A 422 -12.09 18.94 9.68
N GLN A 423 -11.17 18.82 8.73
CA GLN A 423 -11.15 17.73 7.75
C GLN A 423 -10.77 16.42 8.42
N PHE A 424 -9.76 16.44 9.31
CA PHE A 424 -9.40 15.26 10.10
C PHE A 424 -10.60 14.77 10.93
N TYR A 425 -11.30 15.68 11.61
CA TYR A 425 -12.46 15.28 12.40
C TYR A 425 -13.62 14.75 11.55
N ASP A 426 -13.94 15.39 10.43
CA ASP A 426 -15.07 14.97 9.59
C ASP A 426 -14.78 13.66 8.84
N GLN A 427 -13.56 13.48 8.33
CA GLN A 427 -13.17 12.31 7.53
C GLN A 427 -12.69 11.11 8.37
N VAL A 428 -12.19 11.34 9.59
CA VAL A 428 -11.55 10.29 10.40
C VAL A 428 -12.17 10.12 11.79
N ALA A 429 -12.17 11.18 12.61
CA ALA A 429 -12.52 11.05 14.03
C ALA A 429 -14.01 10.78 14.27
N ILE A 430 -14.89 11.50 13.59
CA ILE A 430 -16.34 11.28 13.67
C ILE A 430 -16.72 9.89 13.13
N PRO A 431 -16.23 9.45 11.95
CA PRO A 431 -16.40 8.07 11.50
C PRO A 431 -15.91 7.01 12.49
N ALA A 432 -14.80 7.25 13.19
CA ALA A 432 -14.31 6.35 14.24
C ALA A 432 -15.30 6.24 15.41
N LEU A 433 -15.89 7.36 15.86
CA LEU A 433 -16.92 7.37 16.89
C LEU A 433 -18.24 6.71 16.43
N LEU A 434 -18.59 6.82 15.15
CA LEU A 434 -19.74 6.13 14.56
C LEU A 434 -19.60 4.61 14.59
N LEU A 435 -18.39 4.07 14.38
CA LEU A 435 -18.11 2.64 14.56
C LEU A 435 -18.40 2.22 16.00
N GLY A 436 -17.94 3.01 16.99
CA GLY A 436 -18.24 2.76 18.41
C GLY A 436 -19.73 2.78 18.73
N GLU A 437 -20.47 3.77 18.21
CA GLU A 437 -21.93 3.84 18.38
C GLU A 437 -22.65 2.66 17.70
N GLN A 438 -22.14 2.15 16.58
CA GLN A 438 -22.67 0.97 15.91
C GLN A 438 -22.45 -0.29 16.74
N ASP A 439 -21.26 -0.49 17.31
CA ASP A 439 -20.93 -1.62 18.18
C ASP A 439 -21.74 -1.59 19.49
N ARG A 440 -21.94 -0.39 20.05
CA ARG A 440 -22.88 -0.17 21.16
C ARG A 440 -24.31 -0.53 20.77
N GLY A 441 -24.76 -0.12 19.59
CA GLY A 441 -26.09 -0.43 19.06
C GLY A 441 -26.33 -1.92 18.82
N ARG A 442 -25.27 -2.69 18.49
CA ARG A 442 -25.29 -4.15 18.36
C ARG A 442 -25.21 -4.89 19.70
N GLY A 443 -24.89 -4.19 20.79
CA GLY A 443 -24.70 -4.78 22.12
C GLY A 443 -23.39 -5.56 22.26
N VAL A 444 -22.39 -5.27 21.42
CA VAL A 444 -21.04 -5.88 21.47
C VAL A 444 -20.13 -5.12 22.43
N MET A 445 -20.32 -3.81 22.55
CA MET A 445 -19.57 -2.92 23.42
C MET A 445 -20.24 -2.79 24.79
N ASP A 446 -19.49 -3.02 25.86
CA ASP A 446 -19.97 -2.81 27.24
C ASP A 446 -19.87 -1.34 27.70
N ASP A 447 -20.37 -1.05 28.90
CA ASP A 447 -20.38 0.31 29.45
C ASP A 447 -18.98 0.83 29.82
N GLU A 448 -18.03 -0.06 30.12
CA GLU A 448 -16.66 0.30 30.49
C GLU A 448 -15.85 0.67 29.25
N GLN A 449 -15.90 -0.19 28.22
CA GLN A 449 -15.32 0.05 26.90
C GLN A 449 -15.86 1.33 26.27
N ARG A 450 -17.16 1.58 26.40
CA ARG A 450 -17.79 2.81 25.89
C ARG A 450 -17.22 4.07 26.55
N ARG A 451 -17.03 4.04 27.88
CA ARG A 451 -16.40 5.14 28.62
C ARG A 451 -14.95 5.31 28.23
N GLN A 452 -14.20 4.21 28.13
CA GLN A 452 -12.80 4.23 27.73
C GLN A 452 -12.61 4.84 26.34
N VAL A 453 -13.44 4.48 25.36
CA VAL A 453 -13.42 5.08 24.01
C VAL A 453 -13.73 6.58 24.09
N ALA A 454 -14.76 6.98 24.83
CA ALA A 454 -15.14 8.38 24.97
C ALA A 454 -14.06 9.22 25.68
N ASP A 455 -13.47 8.70 26.75
CA ASP A 455 -12.41 9.37 27.50
C ASP A 455 -11.13 9.47 26.66
N SER A 456 -10.74 8.39 25.97
CA SER A 456 -9.60 8.41 25.04
C SER A 456 -9.81 9.42 23.91
N ALA A 457 -11.03 9.53 23.38
CA ALA A 457 -11.35 10.50 22.34
C ALA A 457 -11.31 11.94 22.85
N LYS A 458 -11.72 12.19 24.10
CA LYS A 458 -11.60 13.51 24.74
C LYS A 458 -10.14 13.85 25.05
N THR A 459 -9.33 12.88 25.46
CA THR A 459 -7.87 13.06 25.63
C THR A 459 -7.20 13.40 24.31
N LEU A 460 -7.55 12.70 23.22
CA LEU A 460 -7.08 13.04 21.88
C LEU A 460 -7.39 14.50 21.51
N VAL A 461 -8.64 14.94 21.69
CA VAL A 461 -9.04 16.34 21.47
C VAL A 461 -8.21 17.31 22.32
N ALA A 462 -7.96 16.96 23.59
CA ALA A 462 -7.15 17.80 24.48
C ALA A 462 -5.67 17.83 24.08
N ASN A 463 -5.11 16.73 23.57
CA ASN A 463 -3.73 16.68 23.10
C ASN A 463 -3.54 17.49 21.80
N LEU A 464 -4.56 17.53 20.94
CA LEU A 464 -4.55 18.31 19.69
C LEU A 464 -4.75 19.83 19.90
N ASP A 465 -4.85 20.30 21.15
CA ASP A 465 -5.06 21.72 21.44
C ASP A 465 -3.93 22.62 20.94
N ASP A 466 -2.68 22.16 21.05
CA ASP A 466 -1.52 22.91 20.57
C ASP A 466 -1.55 23.05 19.02
N SER A 467 -1.97 21.99 18.31
CA SER A 467 -2.13 22.02 16.85
C SER A 467 -3.29 22.93 16.45
N ALA A 468 -4.41 22.89 17.19
CA ALA A 468 -5.56 23.76 16.95
C ALA A 468 -5.23 25.24 17.17
N GLN A 469 -4.42 25.57 18.18
CA GLN A 469 -3.98 26.94 18.43
C GLN A 469 -3.07 27.46 17.31
N GLN A 470 -2.18 26.62 16.77
CA GLN A 470 -1.35 26.98 15.62
C GLN A 470 -2.20 27.28 14.38
N GLU A 471 -3.18 26.43 14.07
CA GLU A 471 -4.12 26.65 12.96
C GLU A 471 -4.91 27.96 13.14
N ALA A 472 -5.38 28.25 14.36
CA ALA A 472 -6.08 29.50 14.66
C ALA A 472 -5.21 30.75 14.47
N GLU A 473 -3.94 30.70 14.88
CA GLU A 473 -2.98 31.79 14.68
C GLU A 473 -2.70 32.04 13.19
N GLU A 474 -2.63 30.96 12.39
CA GLU A 474 -2.47 31.04 10.94
C GLU A 474 -3.70 31.66 10.26
N GLU A 475 -4.91 31.22 10.63
CA GLU A 475 -6.17 31.81 10.11
C GLU A 475 -6.31 33.29 10.48
N GLU A 476 -6.00 33.68 11.73
CA GLU A 476 -6.01 35.09 12.13
C GLU A 476 -5.03 35.92 11.28
N ALA A 477 -3.83 35.39 11.01
CA ALA A 477 -2.83 36.06 10.18
C ALA A 477 -3.30 36.22 8.72
N GLU A 478 -3.95 35.22 8.15
CA GLU A 478 -4.54 35.27 6.81
C GLU A 478 -5.67 36.30 6.72
N GLN A 479 -6.58 36.32 7.69
CA GLN A 479 -7.68 37.30 7.73
C GLN A 479 -7.18 38.74 7.85
N VAL A 480 -6.13 38.97 8.64
CA VAL A 480 -5.49 40.30 8.77
C VAL A 480 -4.82 40.70 7.45
N ALA A 481 -4.12 39.78 6.78
CA ALA A 481 -3.51 40.03 5.47
C ALA A 481 -4.56 40.36 4.41
N GLU A 482 -5.67 39.60 4.36
CA GLU A 482 -6.79 39.87 3.46
C GLU A 482 -7.45 41.23 3.73
N ALA A 483 -7.62 41.60 5.01
CA ALA A 483 -8.21 42.88 5.40
C ALA A 483 -7.32 44.07 4.98
N ASP A 484 -6.01 43.95 5.13
CA ASP A 484 -5.03 44.95 4.68
C ASP A 484 -4.98 45.06 3.15
N GLU A 485 -5.09 43.94 2.42
CA GLU A 485 -5.16 43.94 0.96
C GLU A 485 -6.46 44.56 0.44
N LYS A 486 -7.61 44.24 1.07
CA LYS A 486 -8.92 44.88 0.82
C LYS A 486 -8.89 46.39 1.07
N ALA A 487 -8.14 46.84 2.08
CA ALA A 487 -8.01 48.24 2.44
C ALA A 487 -7.09 49.03 1.50
N THR A 488 -6.06 48.38 0.94
CA THR A 488 -5.04 49.03 0.09
C THR A 488 -5.46 49.17 -1.37
N ASP A 489 -6.19 48.22 -1.97
CA ASP A 489 -6.68 48.35 -3.35
C ASP A 489 -8.04 47.68 -3.61
N LYS A 490 -9.10 48.35 -3.17
CA LYS A 490 -10.50 47.92 -3.28
C LYS A 490 -10.95 47.57 -4.73
N LYS A 491 -10.33 48.19 -5.75
CA LYS A 491 -10.67 47.95 -7.17
C LYS A 491 -9.93 46.74 -7.76
N ALA A 492 -8.72 46.45 -7.29
CA ALA A 492 -8.02 45.22 -7.65
C ALA A 492 -8.77 44.00 -7.07
N TRP A 493 -9.24 44.14 -5.83
CA TRP A 493 -9.98 43.08 -5.14
C TRP A 493 -11.33 42.74 -5.78
N GLU A 494 -12.11 43.74 -6.21
CA GLU A 494 -13.36 43.52 -6.96
C GLU A 494 -13.12 42.75 -8.28
N LYS A 495 -11.98 42.97 -8.95
CA LYS A 495 -11.61 42.22 -10.17
C LYS A 495 -11.16 40.78 -9.90
N VAL A 496 -10.51 40.52 -8.78
CA VAL A 496 -10.15 39.16 -8.36
C VAL A 496 -11.41 38.35 -8.08
N LEU A 497 -12.41 38.95 -7.43
CA LEU A 497 -13.72 38.33 -7.18
C LEU A 497 -14.51 38.10 -8.49
N GLU A 498 -14.54 39.07 -9.41
CA GLU A 498 -15.15 38.88 -10.73
C GLU A 498 -14.47 37.77 -11.54
N LYS A 499 -13.15 37.58 -11.37
CA LYS A 499 -12.38 36.51 -12.03
C LYS A 499 -12.64 35.14 -11.40
N LYS A 500 -12.63 35.03 -10.06
CA LYS A 500 -13.01 33.80 -9.34
C LYS A 500 -14.46 33.37 -9.67
N ALA A 501 -15.38 34.32 -9.85
CA ALA A 501 -16.76 34.03 -10.24
C ALA A 501 -16.93 33.66 -11.74
N ALA A 502 -16.00 34.08 -12.61
CA ALA A 502 -16.05 33.82 -14.05
C ALA A 502 -15.36 32.50 -14.48
N ASP A 503 -14.41 31.99 -13.68
CA ASP A 503 -13.64 30.77 -13.97
C ASP A 503 -14.36 29.46 -13.59
N GLY A 504 -15.69 29.49 -13.39
CA GLY A 504 -16.55 28.31 -13.17
C GLY A 504 -16.67 27.36 -14.36
N LYS A 505 -15.56 26.76 -14.81
CA LYS A 505 -15.52 25.62 -15.72
C LYS A 505 -14.95 24.41 -14.98
N PRO A 506 -15.57 23.21 -15.12
CA PRO A 506 -14.98 21.99 -14.60
C PRO A 506 -13.75 21.65 -15.44
N SER A 507 -12.55 21.75 -14.86
CA SER A 507 -11.36 21.13 -15.38
C SER A 507 -11.42 19.63 -15.10
N GLU A 508 -11.28 18.83 -16.16
CA GLU A 508 -11.15 17.37 -16.09
C GLU A 508 -9.77 17.00 -15.50
N GLU A 509 -9.79 16.02 -14.59
CA GLU A 509 -8.65 15.25 -14.04
C GLU A 509 -7.70 15.99 -13.07
N GLY A 510 -8.17 16.11 -11.83
CA GLY A 510 -7.41 16.33 -10.59
C GLY A 510 -8.41 16.34 -9.42
N ASP A 511 -8.19 15.54 -8.38
CA ASP A 511 -8.99 15.53 -7.15
C ASP A 511 -8.72 16.83 -6.34
N ASP A 512 -9.01 17.98 -6.93
CA ASP A 512 -8.96 19.27 -6.25
C ASP A 512 -10.24 19.36 -5.40
N GLU A 513 -10.14 18.92 -4.14
CA GLU A 513 -11.16 19.22 -3.12
C GLU A 513 -11.40 20.74 -3.13
N GLU A 514 -12.64 21.17 -3.41
CA GLU A 514 -13.01 22.59 -3.35
C GLU A 514 -12.53 23.14 -2.00
N GLU A 515 -11.68 24.17 -2.01
CA GLU A 515 -11.16 24.82 -0.80
C GLU A 515 -12.35 25.39 0.00
N ILE A 516 -12.82 24.65 1.01
CA ILE A 516 -13.98 25.01 1.84
C ILE A 516 -13.53 26.00 2.90
N ASP A 517 -13.83 27.28 2.69
CA ASP A 517 -13.60 28.35 3.65
C ASP A 517 -14.73 28.40 4.71
N LEU A 518 -14.37 28.33 5.99
CA LEU A 518 -15.31 28.33 7.12
C LEU A 518 -15.61 29.78 7.57
N PRO A 519 -16.80 30.07 8.11
CA PRO A 519 -17.13 31.43 8.53
C PRO A 519 -16.46 31.83 9.84
N ASP A 520 -16.01 33.09 9.91
CA ASP A 520 -15.48 33.71 11.14
C ASP A 520 -16.51 33.71 12.28
N GLY A 521 -16.08 33.24 13.45
CA GLY A 521 -16.84 33.11 14.68
C GLY A 521 -16.63 34.23 15.70
N SER A 522 -15.81 35.24 15.37
CA SER A 522 -15.46 36.35 16.25
C SER A 522 -16.67 37.02 16.89
N GLY A 523 -16.72 36.99 18.23
CA GLY A 523 -17.81 37.60 19.01
C GLY A 523 -19.10 36.78 19.10
N ILE A 524 -19.12 35.55 18.58
CA ILE A 524 -20.22 34.59 18.72
C ILE A 524 -19.91 33.64 19.88
N ALA A 525 -20.84 33.53 20.83
CA ALA A 525 -20.75 32.57 21.93
C ALA A 525 -21.58 31.32 21.63
N VAL A 526 -20.95 30.14 21.66
CA VAL A 526 -21.59 28.85 21.33
C VAL A 526 -21.49 27.89 22.50
N LEU A 527 -22.55 27.12 22.77
CA LEU A 527 -22.56 26.03 23.74
C LEU A 527 -22.64 24.68 22.99
N CYS A 528 -21.62 23.84 23.11
CA CYS A 528 -21.55 22.52 22.47
C CYS A 528 -21.79 21.41 23.49
N THR A 529 -22.61 20.42 23.13
CA THR A 529 -22.95 19.32 24.04
C THR A 529 -23.37 18.05 23.30
N GLY A 530 -23.08 16.90 23.90
CA GLY A 530 -23.59 15.61 23.43
C GLY A 530 -25.09 15.46 23.69
N GLY A 531 -25.76 14.70 22.84
CA GLY A 531 -27.21 14.54 22.87
C GLY A 531 -27.72 13.39 23.71
N ARG A 532 -26.98 12.29 23.85
CA ARG A 532 -27.48 11.07 24.50
C ARG A 532 -26.46 10.31 25.34
N GLY A 533 -25.18 10.36 25.02
CA GLY A 533 -24.16 9.60 25.76
C GLY A 533 -22.74 10.14 25.62
N GLU A 534 -21.80 9.45 26.26
CA GLU A 534 -20.40 9.87 26.39
C GLU A 534 -19.68 9.98 25.03
N LEU A 535 -20.01 9.13 24.05
CA LEU A 535 -19.49 9.24 22.68
C LEU A 535 -20.00 10.50 21.96
N ASP A 536 -21.25 10.91 22.21
CA ASP A 536 -21.77 12.17 21.67
C ASP A 536 -21.07 13.38 22.31
N ASP A 537 -20.68 13.29 23.58
CA ASP A 537 -19.89 14.34 24.24
C ASP A 537 -18.49 14.47 23.62
N ALA A 538 -17.85 13.36 23.24
CA ALA A 538 -16.57 13.40 22.55
C ALA A 538 -16.70 14.07 21.16
N ALA A 539 -17.73 13.72 20.39
CA ALA A 539 -18.02 14.39 19.13
C ALA A 539 -18.34 15.88 19.30
N ALA A 540 -19.04 16.26 20.39
CA ALA A 540 -19.30 17.66 20.72
C ALA A 540 -18.03 18.41 21.13
N ALA A 541 -17.04 17.75 21.75
CA ALA A 541 -15.75 18.33 22.08
C ALA A 541 -14.92 18.62 20.82
N MET A 542 -14.93 17.72 19.84
CA MET A 542 -14.31 17.94 18.51
C MET A 542 -14.92 19.16 17.80
N LEU A 543 -16.26 19.22 17.74
CA LEU A 543 -16.96 20.37 17.16
C LEU A 543 -16.66 21.68 17.90
N ALA A 544 -16.53 21.61 19.23
CA ALA A 544 -16.18 22.78 20.03
C ALA A 544 -14.78 23.31 19.71
N GLN A 545 -13.80 22.43 19.51
CA GLN A 545 -12.44 22.82 19.16
C GLN A 545 -12.37 23.46 17.77
N VAL A 546 -13.10 22.92 16.76
CA VAL A 546 -13.18 23.57 15.43
C VAL A 546 -13.79 24.96 15.52
N LEU A 547 -14.83 25.15 16.35
CA LEU A 547 -15.43 26.48 16.55
C LEU A 547 -14.49 27.45 17.29
N GLU A 548 -13.65 26.93 18.19
CA GLU A 548 -12.61 27.71 18.89
C GLU A 548 -11.53 28.17 17.90
N VAL A 549 -11.10 27.32 16.95
CA VAL A 549 -10.17 27.67 15.87
C VAL A 549 -10.72 28.83 15.03
N GLN A 550 -12.00 28.79 14.69
CA GLN A 550 -12.68 29.86 13.94
C GLN A 550 -12.96 31.13 14.76
N GLY A 551 -12.40 31.29 15.96
CA GLY A 551 -12.51 32.50 16.78
C GLY A 551 -13.78 32.63 17.64
N ALA A 552 -14.63 31.60 17.72
CA ALA A 552 -15.84 31.63 18.54
C ALA A 552 -15.53 31.38 20.03
N SER A 553 -16.29 32.03 20.92
CA SER A 553 -16.22 31.74 22.36
C SER A 553 -17.06 30.51 22.69
N VAL A 554 -16.43 29.35 22.82
CA VAL A 554 -17.15 28.09 23.03
C VAL A 554 -17.18 27.66 24.49
N SER A 555 -18.35 27.16 24.92
CA SER A 555 -18.53 26.48 26.20
C SER A 555 -18.93 25.03 25.96
N LYS A 556 -18.39 24.11 26.74
CA LYS A 556 -18.59 22.66 26.59
C LYS A 556 -19.47 22.16 27.74
N ALA A 557 -20.49 21.37 27.45
CA ALA A 557 -21.34 20.72 28.45
C ALA A 557 -21.51 19.22 28.13
N SER A 558 -21.81 18.42 29.15
CA SER A 558 -22.08 17.00 28.96
C SER A 558 -23.56 16.76 28.66
N PHE A 559 -23.89 15.66 27.97
CA PHE A 559 -25.26 15.20 27.79
C PHE A 559 -26.03 15.10 29.13
N ALA A 560 -25.32 14.82 30.24
CA ALA A 560 -25.90 14.78 31.58
C ALA A 560 -26.40 16.16 32.05
N ASP A 561 -25.80 17.26 31.59
CA ASP A 561 -26.22 18.61 31.95
C ASP A 561 -27.54 19.02 31.27
N LEU A 562 -27.92 18.34 30.18
CA LEU A 562 -29.20 18.56 29.49
C LEU A 562 -30.38 17.83 30.14
N GLU A 563 -30.12 17.02 31.18
CA GLU A 563 -31.17 16.37 31.95
C GLU A 563 -32.13 17.40 32.59
N PRO A 564 -33.42 17.05 32.79
CA PRO A 564 -34.41 17.99 33.31
C PRO A 564 -34.03 18.63 34.66
N SER A 565 -33.26 17.91 35.48
CA SER A 565 -32.76 18.31 36.79
C SER A 565 -31.57 19.27 36.72
N ALA A 566 -30.72 19.14 35.70
CA ALA A 566 -29.44 19.84 35.58
C ALA A 566 -29.48 21.04 34.61
N ILE A 567 -30.37 21.02 33.60
CA ILE A 567 -30.40 22.01 32.50
C ILE A 567 -30.52 23.47 32.94
N ARG A 568 -31.06 23.73 34.14
CA ARG A 568 -31.15 25.09 34.69
C ARG A 568 -29.83 25.65 35.20
N ARG A 569 -28.79 24.81 35.33
CA ARG A 569 -27.44 25.19 35.74
C ARG A 569 -26.61 25.73 34.57
N LEU A 570 -27.00 25.44 33.34
CA LEU A 570 -26.34 25.94 32.13
C LEU A 570 -26.63 27.43 31.96
N ASP A 571 -25.59 28.20 31.63
CA ASP A 571 -25.74 29.62 31.32
C ASP A 571 -26.19 29.83 29.87
N LEU A 572 -27.47 29.57 29.63
CA LEU A 572 -28.09 29.70 28.31
C LEU A 572 -28.23 31.17 27.84
N LYS A 573 -27.96 32.16 28.71
CA LYS A 573 -28.11 33.58 28.39
C LYS A 573 -26.84 34.18 27.79
N ALA A 574 -25.69 33.60 28.12
CA ALA A 574 -24.41 34.00 27.57
C ALA A 574 -24.20 33.48 26.15
N ALA A 575 -24.88 32.40 25.75
CA ALA A 575 -24.73 31.78 24.43
C ALA A 575 -25.70 32.35 23.37
N ASN A 576 -25.20 32.59 22.16
CA ASN A 576 -25.98 32.93 20.97
C ASN A 576 -26.64 31.68 20.37
N ALA A 577 -25.90 30.56 20.39
CA ALA A 577 -26.33 29.28 19.85
C ALA A 577 -25.96 28.11 20.78
N ILE A 578 -26.78 27.06 20.77
CA ILE A 578 -26.47 25.76 21.37
C ILE A 578 -26.50 24.67 20.30
N LEU A 579 -25.46 23.84 20.26
CA LEU A 579 -25.30 22.72 19.33
C LEU A 579 -25.39 21.41 20.09
N ILE A 580 -26.26 20.51 19.61
CA ILE A 580 -26.46 19.20 20.21
C ILE A 580 -26.12 18.13 19.17
N GLY A 581 -25.03 17.40 19.43
CA GLY A 581 -24.54 16.34 18.57
C GLY A 581 -25.17 14.98 18.87
N PHE A 582 -25.49 14.23 17.83
CA PHE A 582 -25.96 12.85 17.92
C PHE A 582 -25.22 11.98 16.91
N LEU A 583 -24.51 10.95 17.38
CA LEU A 583 -23.94 9.91 16.53
C LEU A 583 -25.02 8.97 15.96
N ASN A 584 -26.24 9.00 16.51
CA ASN A 584 -27.32 8.10 16.12
C ASN A 584 -28.63 8.83 15.75
N ARG A 585 -29.09 8.63 14.52
CA ARG A 585 -30.33 9.21 13.96
C ARG A 585 -31.62 8.74 14.64
N GLN A 586 -31.61 7.60 15.34
CA GLN A 586 -32.79 7.14 16.10
C GLN A 586 -33.20 8.10 17.23
N SER A 587 -32.35 9.08 17.54
CA SER A 587 -32.58 10.08 18.58
C SER A 587 -33.43 11.29 18.14
N THR A 588 -34.02 11.30 16.94
CA THR A 588 -34.87 12.42 16.45
C THR A 588 -35.98 12.84 17.41
N GLN A 589 -36.67 11.89 18.05
CA GLN A 589 -37.69 12.20 19.05
C GLN A 589 -37.09 12.89 20.27
N HIS A 590 -35.94 12.39 20.74
CA HIS A 590 -35.22 12.96 21.87
C HIS A 590 -34.75 14.38 21.57
N ALA A 591 -34.10 14.58 20.40
CA ALA A 591 -33.69 15.89 19.91
C ALA A 591 -34.87 16.88 19.88
N ARG A 592 -36.04 16.47 19.37
CA ARG A 592 -37.25 17.32 19.36
C ARG A 592 -37.68 17.75 20.77
N PHE A 593 -37.60 16.86 21.76
CA PHE A 593 -37.93 17.22 23.14
C PHE A 593 -36.92 18.20 23.74
N MET A 594 -35.63 18.04 23.43
CA MET A 594 -34.56 18.92 23.90
C MET A 594 -34.70 20.32 23.29
N VAL A 595 -34.87 20.42 21.97
CA VAL A 595 -35.09 21.71 21.27
C VAL A 595 -36.26 22.48 21.88
N ARG A 596 -37.39 21.80 22.09
CA ARG A 596 -38.57 22.41 22.70
C ARG A 596 -38.36 22.84 24.14
N ARG A 597 -37.52 22.14 24.89
CA ARG A 597 -37.19 22.49 26.28
C ARG A 597 -36.30 23.72 26.32
N LEU A 598 -35.24 23.74 25.53
CA LEU A 598 -34.30 24.86 25.45
C LEU A 598 -35.00 26.15 24.99
N LYS A 599 -35.78 26.08 23.90
CA LYS A 599 -36.56 27.23 23.42
C LYS A 599 -37.66 27.72 24.37
N ARG A 600 -38.07 26.89 25.35
CA ARG A 600 -38.99 27.33 26.43
C ARG A 600 -38.25 28.02 27.57
N LEU A 601 -36.99 27.69 27.79
CA LEU A 601 -36.14 28.33 28.79
C LEU A 601 -35.64 29.68 28.28
N GLU A 602 -35.12 29.70 27.05
CA GLU A 602 -34.63 30.91 26.39
C GLU A 602 -35.15 30.97 24.94
N PRO A 603 -36.23 31.74 24.65
CA PRO A 603 -36.83 31.81 23.31
C PRO A 603 -35.94 32.45 22.24
N LYS A 604 -34.94 33.24 22.64
CA LYS A 604 -34.01 33.92 21.72
C LYS A 604 -32.80 33.07 21.34
N LEU A 605 -32.59 31.95 22.02
CA LEU A 605 -31.45 31.04 21.79
C LEU A 605 -31.65 30.27 20.48
N ARG A 606 -30.63 30.28 19.62
CA ARG A 606 -30.59 29.40 18.44
C ARG A 606 -30.20 27.99 18.88
N VAL A 607 -30.94 26.99 18.41
CA VAL A 607 -30.72 25.57 18.72
C VAL A 607 -30.44 24.81 17.43
N GLY A 608 -29.20 24.36 17.27
CA GLY A 608 -28.75 23.49 16.17
C GLY A 608 -28.70 22.02 16.61
N ILE A 609 -29.04 21.12 15.69
CA ILE A 609 -28.91 19.67 15.90
C ILE A 609 -27.96 19.10 14.85
N VAL A 610 -26.96 18.32 15.29
CA VAL A 610 -26.01 17.68 14.39
C VAL A 610 -26.22 16.17 14.43
N PHE A 611 -26.43 15.55 13.26
CA PHE A 611 -26.56 14.10 13.11
C PHE A 611 -25.40 13.56 12.29
N TRP A 612 -24.39 13.02 12.95
CA TRP A 612 -23.14 12.59 12.29
C TRP A 612 -23.28 11.36 11.39
N SER A 613 -24.35 10.58 11.50
CA SER A 613 -24.46 9.26 10.83
C SER A 613 -24.65 9.28 9.31
N GLU A 614 -24.64 10.44 8.66
CA GLU A 614 -24.79 10.61 7.20
C GLU A 614 -23.67 11.53 6.66
N VAL A 615 -22.42 11.10 6.81
CA VAL A 615 -21.28 11.75 6.13
C VAL A 615 -21.49 11.67 4.62
N GLY A 616 -21.49 12.82 3.94
CA GLY A 616 -21.43 12.91 2.47
C GLY A 616 -22.74 12.84 1.68
N ASN A 617 -23.93 13.07 2.27
CA ASN A 617 -25.17 13.12 1.47
C ASN A 617 -26.25 14.09 2.00
N GLY A 618 -25.81 15.21 2.57
CA GLY A 618 -26.69 16.26 3.09
C GLY A 618 -27.33 17.11 2.00
N ASP A 619 -28.28 16.56 1.26
CA ASP A 619 -29.20 17.34 0.44
C ASP A 619 -29.74 18.48 1.33
N GLY A 620 -29.37 19.75 1.07
CA GLY A 620 -29.72 20.87 1.96
C GLY A 620 -31.24 21.00 2.22
N LYS A 621 -32.05 20.39 1.33
CA LYS A 621 -33.49 20.19 1.49
C LYS A 621 -33.84 19.23 2.63
N ALA A 622 -33.17 18.10 2.77
CA ALA A 622 -33.40 17.12 3.82
C ALA A 622 -33.07 17.70 5.21
N ALA A 623 -31.96 18.43 5.31
CA ALA A 623 -31.58 19.17 6.52
C ALA A 623 -32.68 20.18 6.93
N ALA A 624 -33.15 21.00 5.97
CA ALA A 624 -34.20 21.99 6.21
C ALA A 624 -35.55 21.35 6.61
N GLU A 625 -35.94 20.24 5.96
CA GLU A 625 -37.16 19.50 6.31
C GLU A 625 -37.09 18.95 7.73
N LEU A 626 -35.95 18.34 8.10
CA LEU A 626 -35.74 17.80 9.44
C LEU A 626 -35.75 18.91 10.50
N ALA A 627 -35.08 20.04 10.23
CA ALA A 627 -35.07 21.20 11.11
C ALA A 627 -36.50 21.69 11.41
N SER A 628 -37.33 21.78 10.37
CA SER A 628 -38.74 22.19 10.51
C SER A 628 -39.56 21.23 11.39
N THR A 629 -39.29 19.93 11.27
CA THR A 629 -39.97 18.86 12.03
C THR A 629 -39.58 18.87 13.51
N LEU A 630 -38.28 19.10 13.77
CA LEU A 630 -37.71 19.20 15.11
C LEU A 630 -38.01 20.55 15.79
N SER A 631 -38.40 21.57 15.01
CA SER A 631 -38.48 22.97 15.44
C SER A 631 -37.11 23.57 15.83
N ALA A 632 -36.03 22.98 15.30
CA ALA A 632 -34.67 23.46 15.43
C ALA A 632 -34.43 24.63 14.47
N ASP A 633 -33.39 25.42 14.71
CA ASP A 633 -33.01 26.54 13.85
C ASP A 633 -32.28 26.05 12.59
N PHE A 634 -31.49 24.99 12.73
CA PHE A 634 -30.88 24.28 11.63
C PHE A 634 -30.56 22.84 12.05
N VAL A 635 -30.28 22.00 11.05
CA VAL A 635 -29.77 20.64 11.21
C VAL A 635 -28.54 20.50 10.31
N ALA A 636 -27.50 19.85 10.80
CA ALA A 636 -26.29 19.52 10.04
C ALA A 636 -26.00 18.03 10.11
N PHE A 637 -25.22 17.53 9.14
CA PHE A 637 -24.81 16.13 9.05
C PHE A 637 -23.28 15.93 9.05
N ASP A 638 -22.54 17.02 8.91
CA ASP A 638 -21.10 17.12 8.79
C ASP A 638 -20.57 18.29 9.64
N MET A 639 -19.25 18.37 9.76
CA MET A 639 -18.57 19.43 10.53
C MET A 639 -18.84 20.80 9.91
N VAL A 640 -18.71 20.92 8.58
CA VAL A 640 -18.88 22.17 7.83
C VAL A 640 -20.27 22.76 8.02
N GLY A 641 -21.33 21.96 7.86
CA GLY A 641 -22.69 22.40 8.05
C GLY A 641 -23.00 22.76 9.51
N ALA A 642 -22.36 22.09 10.47
CA ALA A 642 -22.51 22.38 11.89
C ALA A 642 -21.91 23.73 12.25
N VAL A 643 -20.67 24.00 11.82
CA VAL A 643 -19.97 25.28 12.01
C VAL A 643 -20.71 26.42 11.31
N THR A 644 -21.03 26.25 10.03
CA THR A 644 -21.75 27.25 9.23
C THR A 644 -23.12 27.60 9.83
N GLY A 645 -23.84 26.60 10.33
CA GLY A 645 -25.13 26.83 10.98
C GLY A 645 -24.99 27.57 12.31
N ALA A 646 -23.96 27.22 13.09
CA ALA A 646 -23.69 27.79 14.41
C ALA A 646 -23.33 29.28 14.33
N LEU A 647 -22.42 29.62 13.42
CA LEU A 647 -21.88 30.97 13.25
C LEU A 647 -22.76 31.88 12.37
N SER A 648 -23.92 31.39 11.92
CA SER A 648 -24.85 32.19 11.13
C SER A 648 -25.56 33.30 11.93
N ASP A 649 -25.69 34.49 11.34
CA ASP A 649 -26.44 35.64 11.88
C ASP A 649 -27.98 35.52 11.85
N LYS A 650 -28.53 34.36 11.46
CA LYS A 650 -29.99 34.20 11.33
C LYS A 650 -30.69 34.25 12.71
N PRO A 651 -31.84 34.93 12.84
CA PRO A 651 -32.56 34.99 14.11
C PRO A 651 -33.16 33.63 14.50
N ALA A 652 -33.35 33.41 15.81
CA ALA A 652 -33.97 32.19 16.33
C ALA A 652 -35.43 32.03 15.86
N VAL A 653 -35.75 30.83 15.38
CA VAL A 653 -37.06 30.38 14.92
C VAL A 653 -37.97 30.13 16.13
N PRO A 654 -39.08 30.88 16.29
CA PRO A 654 -39.96 30.72 17.43
C PRO A 654 -40.71 29.38 17.38
N LEU A 655 -41.00 28.82 18.57
CA LEU A 655 -41.84 27.63 18.67
C LEU A 655 -43.27 27.93 18.16
N LYS A 656 -43.80 27.08 17.27
CA LYS A 656 -45.21 27.15 16.85
C LYS A 656 -46.11 27.02 18.09
N PRO A 657 -47.03 27.97 18.34
CA PRO A 657 -47.86 27.95 19.53
C PRO A 657 -48.79 26.72 19.51
N THR A 658 -48.66 25.84 20.50
CA THR A 658 -49.65 24.78 20.71
C THR A 658 -50.92 25.43 21.29
N HIS A 659 -52.01 25.47 20.51
CA HIS A 659 -53.30 25.98 20.97
C HIS A 659 -53.70 25.32 22.30
N ARG A 660 -53.62 26.06 23.42
CA ARG A 660 -54.19 25.60 24.69
C ARG A 660 -55.71 25.56 24.53
N ARG A 661 -56.31 24.36 24.54
CA ARG A 661 -57.75 24.22 24.82
C ARG A 661 -58.01 24.81 26.21
N ARG A 662 -58.57 26.02 26.27
CA ARG A 662 -59.06 26.60 27.52
C ARG A 662 -60.20 25.73 28.04
N GLN A 663 -60.15 25.30 29.29
CA GLN A 663 -61.33 24.73 29.95
C GLN A 663 -62.43 25.79 29.95
N PRO A 664 -63.67 25.48 29.52
CA PRO A 664 -64.78 26.40 29.68
C PRO A 664 -65.04 26.59 31.17
N VAL A 665 -64.89 27.83 31.64
CA VAL A 665 -65.23 28.20 33.01
C VAL A 665 -66.75 28.05 33.15
N HIS A 666 -67.19 27.02 33.87
CA HIS A 666 -68.58 26.83 34.22
C HIS A 666 -68.95 27.89 35.27
N ARG A 667 -69.45 29.04 34.81
CA ARG A 667 -69.97 30.10 35.67
C ARG A 667 -71.23 29.57 36.35
N LYS A 668 -71.13 29.23 37.64
CA LYS A 668 -72.23 28.81 38.50
C LYS A 668 -73.44 29.74 38.33
N GLN A 669 -74.52 29.25 37.71
CA GLN A 669 -75.87 29.73 37.95
C GLN A 669 -76.41 28.96 39.16
N LEU A 670 -76.23 29.54 40.35
CA LEU A 670 -76.93 29.17 41.57
C LEU A 670 -77.55 30.46 42.12
N GLN A 671 -78.74 30.81 41.62
CA GLN A 671 -79.76 31.60 42.31
C GLN A 671 -80.92 31.86 41.33
N ALA A 672 -82.00 31.09 41.49
CA ALA A 672 -83.41 31.43 41.21
C ALA A 672 -84.24 30.13 41.05
N ALA A 673 -84.45 29.41 42.16
CA ALA A 673 -85.52 28.42 42.29
C ALA A 673 -85.85 28.28 43.79
N ALA A 674 -86.24 29.39 44.40
CA ALA A 674 -86.91 29.46 45.69
C ALA A 674 -87.63 30.80 45.74
N GLU A 675 -88.79 30.86 45.07
CA GLU A 675 -89.97 31.67 45.41
C GLU A 675 -91.18 31.08 44.68
#